data_AF-A0A3D1HI83-F1
#
_entry.id   AF-A0A3D1HI83-F1
#
_cell.length_a   1.000
_cell.length_b   1.000
_cell.length_c   1.000
_cell.angle_alpha   90.00
_cell.angle_beta   90.00
_cell.angle_gamma   90.00
#
_symmetry.space_group_name_H-M   'P 1'
#
loop_
_entity.id
_entity.type
_entity.pdbx_description
1 polymer ?
#
loop_
_entity_poly.entity_id
_entity_poly.type
_entity_poly.pdbx_seq_one_letter_code
_entity_poly.pdbx_strand_id
1 'polypeptide(L)'
;MKDENIKKVLLLGSGALKIGEAGEFDYSGSQALKALREEGVQTVLINPNIATVQTSEGVADQIYFLPVQPYFVERVIEKERPDGILLSFGGQTALNCGVELYKSGVLEKYNVKVLGTPVQAIMDTEDRELFVEKLDEIDVKTIKSEACENIEQARKAAADLGYPVIIRAAYALGGLGSGFADNEEELNKLAEKAFSFSPQVLVEKSLKGWKEIEYEVVRDRYDNCITVCNMENFDPLGIHTGESIVIAPSQTLTNSEYHKLRALAIKIIRHIGIVGECNVQYAFDPKSEDYRVIEVNARLSRSSALASKATGYPLAFVAAKLGMGYGLFELKNSVTKTTSAFFEPALDYVVCKIPRWDLSKFRGVDKELGSSMKSVGEVMAIGRNFEEAIQKGLRMIGQGMHGFVENKELKIDDIDAALKEPTDKRVFVISKAMHKGYSVDDIHELTKIDKWFLEKLKHIIDIDEAMKKCNINTLDKDLLRTAKVYGFTDFQIARAVGLEQELHSMAKAGLVVRQLRKNYGILPVVKQIDTLAAEYPAQTNYLYVTYAGVKSDITFENDHRSIIVLGSGAYRIGSSVEFDWCGVQALNTIRREGYRSVMINYNPETVSTDYDMCDRLYFDELTFERVMDIIDLEQPHGVIVSTGGQIPNNLAMRLDEQHVNILGTKAQDIDNAEDRAKFSQ
;
A
#
# COMPACT_ATOMS: atom_id res chain seq x y z
N MET A 1 -6.43 -1.87 31.56
CA MET A 1 -6.36 -3.25 32.15
C MET A 1 -7.15 -4.23 31.31
N LYS A 2 -6.51 -5.35 30.96
CA LYS A 2 -7.05 -6.48 30.20
C LYS A 2 -8.35 -7.03 30.80
N ASP A 3 -9.29 -7.47 29.94
CA ASP A 3 -10.46 -8.24 30.35
C ASP A 3 -10.03 -9.69 30.68
N GLU A 4 -9.80 -9.97 31.97
CA GLU A 4 -9.37 -11.28 32.49
C GLU A 4 -10.37 -12.43 32.21
N ASN A 5 -11.59 -12.11 31.74
CA ASN A 5 -12.59 -13.10 31.39
C ASN A 5 -12.40 -13.69 29.99
N ILE A 6 -11.57 -13.07 29.13
CA ILE A 6 -11.33 -13.53 27.76
C ILE A 6 -10.16 -14.50 27.75
N LYS A 7 -10.45 -15.80 27.60
CA LYS A 7 -9.46 -16.88 27.60
C LYS A 7 -9.32 -17.56 26.25
N LYS A 8 -10.38 -17.58 25.46
CA LYS A 8 -10.39 -18.12 24.09
C LYS A 8 -11.00 -17.11 23.12
N VAL A 9 -10.29 -16.81 22.04
CA VAL A 9 -10.74 -15.86 21.01
C VAL A 9 -10.78 -16.52 19.64
N LEU A 10 -11.88 -16.30 18.93
CA LEU A 10 -12.05 -16.65 17.52
C LEU A 10 -11.67 -15.46 16.63
N LEU A 11 -10.77 -15.70 15.68
CA LEU A 11 -10.41 -14.77 14.62
C LEU A 11 -10.97 -15.28 13.28
N LEU A 12 -11.64 -14.39 12.55
CA LEU A 12 -12.10 -14.67 11.18
C LEU A 12 -11.10 -14.09 10.18
N GLY A 13 -10.55 -14.93 9.31
CA GLY A 13 -9.71 -14.49 8.20
C GLY A 13 -10.52 -13.95 7.02
N SER A 14 -9.82 -13.42 6.00
CA SER A 14 -10.45 -12.87 4.78
C SER A 14 -10.85 -13.92 3.73
N GLY A 15 -10.34 -15.15 3.86
CA GLY A 15 -10.54 -16.18 2.84
C GLY A 15 -9.59 -16.03 1.65
N ALA A 16 -10.07 -16.43 0.48
CA ALA A 16 -9.27 -16.37 -0.74
C ALA A 16 -9.01 -14.91 -1.15
N LEU A 17 -7.78 -14.66 -1.61
CA LEU A 17 -7.38 -13.35 -2.13
C LEU A 17 -8.21 -12.99 -3.36
N LYS A 18 -8.70 -11.76 -3.40
CA LYS A 18 -9.45 -11.19 -4.51
C LYS A 18 -9.09 -9.71 -4.66
N ILE A 19 -9.40 -9.12 -5.82
CA ILE A 19 -9.19 -7.68 -6.02
C ILE A 19 -9.94 -6.91 -4.93
N GLY A 20 -9.24 -6.03 -4.21
CA GLY A 20 -9.78 -5.25 -3.09
C GLY A 20 -9.72 -5.95 -1.71
N GLU A 21 -9.42 -7.25 -1.64
CA GLU A 21 -9.10 -7.95 -0.38
C GLU A 21 -7.94 -8.92 -0.61
N ALA A 22 -6.73 -8.44 -0.35
CA ALA A 22 -5.50 -9.15 -0.65
C ALA A 22 -4.73 -9.55 0.63
N GLY A 23 -3.39 -9.50 0.58
CA GLY A 23 -2.54 -10.06 1.63
C GLY A 23 -2.52 -9.26 2.93
N GLU A 24 -3.02 -8.03 2.91
CA GLU A 24 -3.09 -7.13 4.07
C GLU A 24 -3.81 -7.77 5.26
N PHE A 25 -4.73 -8.70 5.02
CA PHE A 25 -5.46 -9.44 6.05
C PHE A 25 -4.73 -10.70 6.53
N ASP A 26 -3.79 -11.24 5.75
CA ASP A 26 -2.83 -12.22 6.27
C ASP A 26 -1.85 -11.57 7.24
N TYR A 27 -1.32 -10.40 6.86
CA TYR A 27 -0.50 -9.57 7.74
C TYR A 27 -1.26 -9.16 9.01
N SER A 28 -2.44 -8.56 8.86
CA SER A 28 -3.23 -8.07 10.00
C SER A 28 -3.70 -9.20 10.91
N GLY A 29 -4.15 -10.32 10.33
CA GLY A 29 -4.54 -11.51 11.09
C GLY A 29 -3.37 -12.13 11.85
N SER A 30 -2.20 -12.24 11.22
CA SER A 30 -0.97 -12.74 11.88
C SER A 30 -0.56 -11.86 13.06
N GLN A 31 -0.63 -10.53 12.91
CA GLN A 31 -0.36 -9.58 13.99
C GLN A 31 -1.37 -9.67 15.14
N ALA A 32 -2.65 -9.88 14.84
CA ALA A 32 -3.68 -10.09 15.86
C ALA A 32 -3.46 -11.39 16.64
N LEU A 33 -3.14 -12.49 15.95
CA LEU A 33 -2.83 -13.78 16.59
C LEU A 33 -1.59 -13.69 17.48
N LYS A 34 -0.56 -12.96 17.04
CA LYS A 34 0.62 -12.65 17.85
C LYS A 34 0.22 -11.88 19.12
N ALA A 35 -0.58 -10.82 18.99
CA ALA A 35 -1.02 -10.01 20.12
C ALA A 35 -1.79 -10.84 21.17
N LEU A 36 -2.69 -11.72 20.73
CA LEU A 36 -3.47 -12.63 21.58
C LEU A 36 -2.57 -13.64 22.31
N ARG A 37 -1.60 -14.22 21.60
CA ARG A 37 -0.67 -15.20 22.17
C ARG A 37 0.20 -14.63 23.26
N GLU A 38 0.72 -13.42 23.07
CA GLU A 38 1.51 -12.73 24.10
C GLU A 38 0.72 -12.53 25.40
N GLU A 39 -0.60 -12.48 25.31
CA GLU A 39 -1.51 -12.39 26.45
C GLU A 39 -1.93 -13.77 27.00
N GLY A 40 -1.39 -14.86 26.46
CA GLY A 40 -1.76 -16.23 26.85
C GLY A 40 -3.20 -16.60 26.53
N VAL A 41 -3.84 -15.91 25.57
CA VAL A 41 -5.20 -16.19 25.11
C VAL A 41 -5.16 -17.32 24.09
N GLN A 42 -6.00 -18.33 24.27
CA GLN A 42 -6.15 -19.42 23.32
C GLN A 42 -6.81 -18.90 22.04
N THR A 43 -6.25 -19.25 20.89
CA THR A 43 -6.63 -18.71 19.58
C THR A 43 -7.25 -19.78 18.69
N VAL A 44 -8.41 -19.45 18.12
CA VAL A 44 -9.05 -20.22 17.06
C VAL A 44 -9.09 -19.36 15.81
N LEU A 45 -8.59 -19.86 14.70
CA LEU A 45 -8.64 -19.18 13.40
C LEU A 45 -9.55 -19.95 12.44
N ILE A 46 -10.43 -19.24 11.73
CA ILE A 46 -11.12 -19.76 10.54
C ILE A 46 -10.62 -19.00 9.33
N ASN A 47 -9.91 -19.70 8.44
CA ASN A 47 -9.52 -19.15 7.14
C ASN A 47 -9.33 -20.31 6.13
N PRO A 48 -10.09 -20.35 5.02
CA PRO A 48 -9.94 -21.40 4.01
C PRO A 48 -8.66 -21.25 3.17
N ASN A 49 -7.96 -20.11 3.22
CA ASN A 49 -6.76 -19.88 2.43
C ASN A 49 -5.54 -20.59 3.05
N ILE A 50 -5.08 -21.64 2.37
CA ILE A 50 -3.93 -22.45 2.83
C ILE A 50 -2.58 -21.79 2.59
N ALA A 51 -2.51 -20.78 1.72
CA ALA A 51 -1.25 -20.15 1.35
C ALA A 51 -0.82 -19.02 2.31
N THR A 52 -1.66 -18.68 3.29
CA THR A 52 -1.41 -17.58 4.22
C THR A 52 -0.47 -17.96 5.36
N VAL A 53 0.35 -17.03 5.83
CA VAL A 53 1.21 -17.23 7.00
C VAL A 53 0.38 -17.45 8.26
N GLN A 54 -0.76 -16.78 8.41
CA GLN A 54 -1.64 -16.94 9.58
C GLN A 54 -2.19 -18.35 9.77
N THR A 55 -2.26 -19.16 8.70
CA THR A 55 -2.70 -20.57 8.75
C THR A 55 -1.54 -21.56 8.91
N SER A 56 -0.32 -21.08 9.15
CA SER A 56 0.84 -21.94 9.43
C SER A 56 0.76 -22.58 10.80
N GLU A 57 1.37 -23.76 10.92
CA GLU A 57 1.46 -24.48 12.19
C GLU A 57 2.11 -23.62 13.28
N GLY A 58 1.49 -23.58 14.45
CA GLY A 58 1.98 -22.79 15.57
C GLY A 58 1.77 -21.29 15.42
N VAL A 59 0.92 -20.80 14.50
CA VAL A 59 0.47 -19.39 14.42
C VAL A 59 -0.88 -19.16 15.14
N ALA A 60 -1.76 -20.16 15.17
CA ALA A 60 -2.91 -20.22 16.09
C ALA A 60 -2.93 -21.59 16.80
N ASP A 61 -3.64 -21.69 17.92
CA ASP A 61 -3.76 -22.96 18.66
C ASP A 61 -4.64 -23.97 17.91
N GLN A 62 -5.69 -23.50 17.25
CA GLN A 62 -6.57 -24.29 16.39
C GLN A 62 -6.87 -23.55 15.09
N ILE A 63 -6.72 -24.25 13.96
CA ILE A 63 -6.93 -23.68 12.62
C ILE A 63 -7.99 -24.49 11.88
N TYR A 64 -9.00 -23.80 11.36
CA TYR A 64 -10.08 -24.36 10.58
C TYR A 64 -10.02 -23.84 9.14
N PHE A 65 -9.71 -24.75 8.20
CA PHE A 65 -9.79 -24.49 6.76
C PHE A 65 -11.24 -24.66 6.28
N LEU A 66 -12.12 -23.76 6.75
CA LEU A 66 -13.54 -23.75 6.43
C LEU A 66 -13.94 -22.41 5.80
N PRO A 67 -15.02 -22.35 4.98
CA PRO A 67 -15.54 -21.09 4.49
C PRO A 67 -15.91 -20.14 5.65
N VAL A 68 -15.59 -18.86 5.50
CA VAL A 68 -15.99 -17.80 6.44
C VAL A 68 -17.45 -17.41 6.14
N GLN A 69 -18.36 -18.31 6.51
CA GLN A 69 -19.80 -18.14 6.34
C GLN A 69 -20.53 -18.49 7.64
N PRO A 70 -21.67 -17.85 7.95
CA PRO A 70 -22.35 -18.00 9.24
C PRO A 70 -22.59 -19.46 9.65
N TYR A 71 -22.99 -20.32 8.71
CA TYR A 71 -23.21 -21.74 8.97
C TYR A 71 -21.96 -22.45 9.52
N PHE A 72 -20.81 -22.29 8.88
CA PHE A 72 -19.58 -22.95 9.32
C PHE A 72 -19.02 -22.31 10.59
N VAL A 73 -19.08 -20.98 10.68
CA VAL A 73 -18.61 -20.25 11.84
C VAL A 73 -19.43 -20.58 13.09
N GLU A 74 -20.76 -20.70 12.99
CA GLU A 74 -21.60 -21.15 14.11
C GLU A 74 -21.19 -22.55 14.60
N ARG A 75 -20.89 -23.49 13.69
CA ARG A 75 -20.45 -24.84 14.06
C ARG A 75 -19.12 -24.84 14.80
N VAL A 76 -18.19 -23.97 14.39
CA VAL A 76 -16.92 -23.79 15.12
C VAL A 76 -17.17 -23.12 16.47
N ILE A 77 -18.04 -22.11 16.57
CA ILE A 77 -18.44 -21.50 17.85
C ILE A 77 -19.07 -22.53 18.78
N GLU A 78 -19.97 -23.38 18.28
CA GLU A 78 -20.64 -24.44 19.03
C GLU A 78 -19.64 -25.45 19.62
N LYS A 79 -18.61 -25.81 18.83
CA LYS A 79 -17.56 -26.76 19.21
C LYS A 79 -16.52 -26.14 20.15
N GLU A 80 -16.00 -24.96 19.80
CA GLU A 80 -14.85 -24.35 20.48
C GLU A 80 -15.24 -23.51 21.68
N ARG A 81 -16.48 -22.98 21.73
CA ARG A 81 -16.98 -22.11 22.79
C ARG A 81 -16.02 -20.94 23.10
N PRO A 82 -15.70 -20.08 22.12
CA PRO A 82 -14.85 -18.91 22.35
C PRO A 82 -15.57 -17.87 23.24
N ASP A 83 -14.82 -17.16 24.07
CA ASP A 83 -15.33 -16.06 24.90
C ASP A 83 -15.49 -14.78 24.07
N GLY A 84 -14.62 -14.60 23.08
CA GLY A 84 -14.58 -13.43 22.22
C GLY A 84 -14.38 -13.74 20.74
N ILE A 85 -14.78 -12.80 19.89
CA ILE A 85 -14.57 -12.85 18.44
C ILE A 85 -14.01 -11.52 17.93
N LEU A 86 -13.01 -11.59 17.05
CA LEU A 86 -12.43 -10.43 16.36
C LEU A 86 -12.90 -10.42 14.91
N LEU A 87 -13.59 -9.33 14.52
CA LEU A 87 -14.20 -9.17 13.19
C LEU A 87 -13.42 -8.22 12.27
N SER A 88 -12.65 -7.29 12.85
CA SER A 88 -12.00 -6.19 12.12
C SER A 88 -10.71 -6.54 11.37
N PHE A 89 -10.35 -7.83 11.27
CA PHE A 89 -9.02 -8.27 10.77
C PHE A 89 -9.08 -9.08 9.47
N GLY A 90 -10.28 -9.47 9.02
CA GLY A 90 -10.48 -10.34 7.85
C GLY A 90 -11.26 -9.66 6.72
N GLY A 91 -11.12 -8.34 6.57
CA GLY A 91 -11.80 -7.58 5.53
C GLY A 91 -13.32 -7.61 5.60
N GLN A 92 -13.99 -7.34 4.48
CA GLN A 92 -15.45 -7.37 4.37
C GLN A 92 -16.00 -8.77 4.60
N THR A 93 -15.25 -9.81 4.21
CA THR A 93 -15.65 -11.20 4.39
C THR A 93 -15.90 -11.52 5.88
N ALA A 94 -14.98 -11.12 6.77
CA ALA A 94 -15.15 -11.29 8.22
C ALA A 94 -16.25 -10.40 8.81
N LEU A 95 -16.32 -9.12 8.39
CA LEU A 95 -17.33 -8.18 8.86
C LEU A 95 -18.75 -8.66 8.53
N ASN A 96 -19.02 -9.00 7.26
CA ASN A 96 -20.34 -9.45 6.82
C ASN A 96 -20.77 -10.73 7.57
N CYS A 97 -19.84 -11.67 7.74
CA CYS A 97 -20.12 -12.89 8.52
C CYS A 97 -20.43 -12.55 9.97
N GLY A 98 -19.67 -11.64 10.59
CA GLY A 98 -19.89 -11.21 11.98
C GLY A 98 -21.22 -10.49 12.19
N VAL A 99 -21.59 -9.59 11.28
CA VAL A 99 -22.89 -8.88 11.31
C VAL A 99 -24.05 -9.86 11.17
N GLU A 100 -23.95 -10.86 10.29
CA GLU A 100 -25.00 -11.86 10.12
C GLU A 100 -25.14 -12.79 11.35
N LEU A 101 -24.02 -13.18 11.97
CA LEU A 101 -24.02 -13.93 13.23
C LEU A 101 -24.64 -13.14 14.39
N TYR A 102 -24.46 -11.82 14.39
CA TYR A 102 -25.10 -10.92 15.36
C TYR A 102 -26.60 -10.82 15.10
N LYS A 103 -27.02 -10.51 13.86
CA LYS A 103 -28.44 -10.37 13.47
C LYS A 103 -29.25 -11.64 13.68
N SER A 104 -28.65 -12.81 13.46
CA SER A 104 -29.28 -14.11 13.69
C SER A 104 -29.31 -14.54 15.16
N GLY A 105 -28.73 -13.74 16.08
CA GLY A 105 -28.69 -14.04 17.52
C GLY A 105 -27.70 -15.15 17.91
N VAL A 106 -26.84 -15.59 16.99
CA VAL A 106 -25.85 -16.65 17.26
C VAL A 106 -24.84 -16.20 18.30
N LEU A 107 -24.32 -14.96 18.20
CA LEU A 107 -23.34 -14.45 19.18
C LEU A 107 -23.94 -14.40 20.60
N GLU A 108 -25.20 -14.00 20.73
CA GLU A 108 -25.92 -13.99 22.00
C GLU A 108 -26.18 -15.42 22.52
N LYS A 109 -26.69 -16.31 21.66
CA LYS A 109 -26.96 -17.73 21.97
C LYS A 109 -25.76 -18.44 22.59
N TYR A 110 -24.55 -18.13 22.14
CA TYR A 110 -23.30 -18.75 22.63
C TYR A 110 -22.50 -17.85 23.58
N ASN A 111 -23.02 -16.67 23.94
CA ASN A 111 -22.35 -15.68 24.80
C ASN A 111 -20.93 -15.29 24.30
N VAL A 112 -20.80 -15.06 22.99
CA VAL A 112 -19.54 -14.66 22.35
C VAL A 112 -19.49 -13.13 22.24
N LYS A 113 -18.52 -12.51 22.89
CA LYS A 113 -18.35 -11.06 22.89
C LYS A 113 -17.57 -10.60 21.66
N VAL A 114 -18.07 -9.58 20.96
CA VAL A 114 -17.27 -8.91 19.92
C VAL A 114 -16.19 -8.06 20.58
N LEU A 115 -14.94 -8.30 20.23
CA LEU A 115 -13.77 -7.58 20.76
C LEU A 115 -13.36 -6.47 19.79
N GLY A 116 -13.05 -5.28 20.34
CA GLY A 116 -12.78 -4.08 19.55
C GLY A 116 -14.06 -3.34 19.18
N THR A 117 -14.20 -2.96 17.91
CA THR A 117 -15.32 -2.18 17.41
C THR A 117 -16.65 -2.94 17.57
N PRO A 118 -17.67 -2.34 18.21
CA PRO A 118 -18.99 -2.95 18.33
C PRO A 118 -19.66 -3.19 16.97
N VAL A 119 -20.52 -4.22 16.87
CA VAL A 119 -21.26 -4.52 15.63
C VAL A 119 -22.14 -3.36 15.18
N GLN A 120 -22.72 -2.60 16.11
CA GLN A 120 -23.50 -1.41 15.76
C GLN A 120 -22.63 -0.36 15.05
N ALA A 121 -21.44 -0.07 15.56
CA ALA A 121 -20.51 0.86 14.93
C ALA A 121 -20.08 0.39 13.53
N ILE A 122 -19.89 -0.93 13.33
CA ILE A 122 -19.64 -1.51 12.01
C ILE A 122 -20.83 -1.26 11.07
N MET A 123 -22.06 -1.54 11.52
CA MET A 123 -23.26 -1.33 10.71
C MET A 123 -23.46 0.15 10.35
N ASP A 124 -23.22 1.04 11.32
CA ASP A 124 -23.31 2.50 11.15
C ASP A 124 -22.32 3.05 10.11
N THR A 125 -21.19 2.37 9.88
CA THR A 125 -20.19 2.78 8.87
C THR A 125 -20.34 2.10 7.52
N GLU A 126 -20.86 0.87 7.49
CA GLU A 126 -20.99 0.06 6.27
C GLU A 126 -22.27 0.38 5.48
N ASP A 127 -23.33 0.82 6.17
CA ASP A 127 -24.55 1.29 5.54
C ASP A 127 -24.44 2.80 5.24
N ARG A 128 -24.53 3.16 3.96
CA ARG A 128 -24.29 4.54 3.50
C ARG A 128 -25.35 5.52 4.00
N GLU A 129 -26.59 5.08 4.23
CA GLU A 129 -27.65 5.94 4.76
C GLU A 129 -27.41 6.19 6.25
N LEU A 130 -27.18 5.14 7.04
CA LEU A 130 -26.85 5.26 8.46
C LEU A 130 -25.59 6.09 8.69
N PHE A 131 -24.58 5.93 7.84
CA PHE A 131 -23.35 6.69 7.89
C PHE A 131 -23.60 8.20 7.74
N VAL A 132 -24.42 8.58 6.75
CA VAL A 132 -24.78 9.99 6.54
C VAL A 132 -25.58 10.52 7.73
N GLU A 133 -26.57 9.77 8.22
CA GLU A 133 -27.36 10.16 9.40
C GLU A 133 -26.47 10.40 10.63
N LYS A 134 -25.53 9.49 10.90
CA LYS A 134 -24.57 9.59 12.01
C LYS A 134 -23.65 10.80 11.88
N LEU A 135 -23.19 11.12 10.67
CA LEU A 135 -22.34 12.28 10.46
C LEU A 135 -23.11 13.60 10.51
N ASP A 136 -24.38 13.60 10.11
CA ASP A 136 -25.28 14.75 10.23
C ASP A 136 -25.58 15.09 11.71
N GLU A 137 -25.67 14.08 12.61
CA GLU A 137 -25.82 14.29 14.06
C GLU A 137 -24.70 15.17 14.66
N ILE A 138 -23.53 15.22 14.01
CA ILE A 138 -22.36 16.00 14.45
C ILE A 138 -21.94 17.09 13.46
N ASP A 139 -22.83 17.51 12.55
CA ASP A 139 -22.57 18.55 11.55
C ASP A 139 -21.31 18.28 10.69
N VAL A 140 -21.00 17.01 10.43
CA VAL A 140 -19.88 16.61 9.58
C VAL A 140 -20.38 16.47 8.14
N LYS A 141 -19.74 17.18 7.21
CA LYS A 141 -20.20 17.25 5.83
C LYS A 141 -19.89 15.95 5.07
N THR A 142 -20.92 15.31 4.53
CA THR A 142 -20.82 14.15 3.63
C THR A 142 -21.18 14.52 2.20
N ILE A 143 -20.83 13.66 1.25
CA ILE A 143 -21.23 13.85 -0.15
C ILE A 143 -22.76 13.79 -0.23
N LYS A 144 -23.37 14.91 -0.63
CA LYS A 144 -24.81 14.97 -0.85
C LYS A 144 -25.17 14.21 -2.12
N SER A 145 -26.10 13.28 -2.00
CA SER A 145 -26.65 12.47 -3.07
C SER A 145 -28.16 12.44 -2.98
N GLU A 146 -28.84 12.54 -4.12
CA GLU A 146 -30.29 12.40 -4.21
C GLU A 146 -30.64 11.25 -5.15
N ALA A 147 -31.44 10.30 -4.66
CA ALA A 147 -32.02 9.25 -5.49
C ALA A 147 -33.18 9.84 -6.29
N CYS A 148 -33.12 9.67 -7.61
CA CYS A 148 -34.07 10.21 -8.57
C CYS A 148 -34.63 9.07 -9.42
N GLU A 149 -35.95 9.02 -9.57
CA GLU A 149 -36.68 8.00 -10.35
C GLU A 149 -37.13 8.52 -11.71
N ASN A 150 -36.92 9.81 -12.00
CA ASN A 150 -37.22 10.43 -13.27
C ASN A 150 -36.33 11.65 -13.55
N ILE A 151 -36.36 12.14 -14.78
CA ILE A 151 -35.52 13.24 -15.25
C ILE A 151 -35.80 14.57 -14.56
N GLU A 152 -37.05 14.84 -14.17
CA GLU A 152 -37.41 16.09 -13.48
C GLU A 152 -36.85 16.11 -12.06
N GLN A 153 -36.89 14.97 -11.35
CA GLN A 153 -36.20 14.81 -10.07
C GLN A 153 -34.68 14.98 -10.25
N ALA A 154 -34.10 14.36 -11.28
CA ALA A 154 -32.67 14.47 -11.53
C ALA A 154 -32.23 15.91 -11.83
N ARG A 155 -33.00 16.67 -12.62
CA ARG A 155 -32.77 18.11 -12.88
C ARG A 155 -32.85 18.93 -11.61
N LYS A 156 -33.88 18.69 -10.79
CA LYS A 156 -34.05 19.39 -9.52
C LYS A 156 -32.88 19.11 -8.58
N ALA A 157 -32.53 17.84 -8.40
CA ALA A 157 -31.37 17.45 -7.59
C ALA A 157 -30.08 18.10 -8.10
N ALA A 158 -29.85 18.10 -9.41
CA ALA A 158 -28.65 18.72 -9.99
C ALA A 158 -28.62 20.25 -9.82
N ALA A 159 -29.78 20.91 -9.88
CA ALA A 159 -29.90 22.34 -9.60
C ALA A 159 -29.66 22.66 -8.12
N ASP A 160 -30.20 21.84 -7.21
CA ASP A 160 -30.08 22.01 -5.76
C ASP A 160 -28.64 21.71 -5.27
N LEU A 161 -27.99 20.68 -5.83
CA LEU A 161 -26.58 20.34 -5.58
C LEU A 161 -25.60 21.29 -6.29
N GLY A 162 -26.03 21.86 -7.41
CA GLY A 162 -25.25 22.68 -8.32
C GLY A 162 -24.25 21.87 -9.16
N TYR A 163 -24.02 22.31 -10.40
CA TYR A 163 -23.05 21.68 -11.31
C TYR A 163 -21.58 21.93 -10.89
N PRO A 164 -20.63 21.06 -11.31
CA PRO A 164 -20.86 19.78 -11.98
C PRO A 164 -21.43 18.71 -11.03
N VAL A 165 -22.19 17.77 -11.58
CA VAL A 165 -22.77 16.62 -10.86
C VAL A 165 -22.38 15.31 -11.52
N ILE A 166 -22.45 14.21 -10.78
CA ILE A 166 -22.34 12.86 -11.31
C ILE A 166 -23.70 12.17 -11.24
N ILE A 167 -24.11 11.56 -12.35
CA ILE A 167 -25.23 10.62 -12.39
C ILE A 167 -24.66 9.21 -12.29
N ARG A 168 -25.27 8.37 -11.46
CA ARG A 168 -25.01 6.93 -11.41
C ARG A 168 -26.32 6.16 -11.53
N ALA A 169 -26.39 5.18 -12.42
CA ALA A 169 -27.54 4.29 -12.47
C ALA A 169 -27.54 3.37 -11.24
N ALA A 170 -28.64 3.33 -10.51
CA ALA A 170 -28.81 2.38 -9.40
C ALA A 170 -28.85 0.95 -9.95
N TYR A 171 -28.42 -0.05 -9.18
CA TYR A 171 -28.44 -1.47 -9.55
C TYR A 171 -27.65 -1.82 -10.84
N ALA A 172 -26.80 -0.92 -11.35
CA ALA A 172 -25.95 -1.15 -12.50
C ALA A 172 -24.49 -1.39 -12.07
N LEU A 173 -23.86 -2.44 -12.61
CA LEU A 173 -22.46 -2.76 -12.33
C LEU A 173 -21.51 -1.99 -13.28
N GLY A 174 -20.33 -1.65 -12.79
CA GLY A 174 -19.23 -1.12 -13.63
C GLY A 174 -19.43 0.29 -14.18
N GLY A 175 -20.24 1.13 -13.53
CA GLY A 175 -20.49 2.50 -13.99
C GLY A 175 -21.35 2.59 -15.25
N LEU A 176 -22.04 1.50 -15.63
CA LEU A 176 -22.91 1.48 -16.80
C LEU A 176 -24.02 2.55 -16.65
N GLY A 177 -24.04 3.52 -17.57
CA GLY A 177 -24.97 4.65 -17.52
C GLY A 177 -24.57 5.78 -16.56
N SER A 178 -23.40 5.68 -15.91
CA SER A 178 -22.87 6.76 -15.07
C SER A 178 -22.12 7.79 -15.91
N GLY A 179 -22.10 9.05 -15.46
CA GLY A 179 -21.38 10.11 -16.16
C GLY A 179 -21.40 11.43 -15.41
N PHE A 180 -20.46 12.31 -15.77
CA PHE A 180 -20.39 13.67 -15.25
C PHE A 180 -21.18 14.62 -16.14
N ALA A 181 -21.99 15.47 -15.53
CA ALA A 181 -22.68 16.56 -16.20
C ALA A 181 -22.14 17.88 -15.64
N ASP A 182 -21.58 18.72 -16.51
CA ASP A 182 -21.14 20.08 -16.16
C ASP A 182 -22.28 21.10 -16.29
N ASN A 183 -23.39 20.71 -16.90
CA ASN A 183 -24.57 21.53 -17.13
C ASN A 183 -25.83 20.65 -17.31
N GLU A 184 -27.00 21.29 -17.36
CA GLU A 184 -28.29 20.59 -17.50
C GLU A 184 -28.47 19.87 -18.84
N GLU A 185 -27.86 20.36 -19.92
CA GLU A 185 -27.94 19.71 -21.22
C GLU A 185 -27.23 18.34 -21.20
N GLU A 186 -26.04 18.29 -20.61
CA GLU A 186 -25.29 17.06 -20.39
C GLU A 186 -26.01 16.13 -19.40
N LEU A 187 -26.57 16.68 -18.33
CA LEU A 187 -27.38 15.92 -17.38
C LEU A 187 -28.53 15.21 -18.10
N ASN A 188 -29.23 15.92 -18.99
CA ASN A 188 -30.37 15.35 -19.71
C ASN A 188 -29.97 14.17 -20.59
N LYS A 189 -28.87 14.31 -21.34
CA LYS A 189 -28.33 13.23 -22.18
C LYS A 189 -27.92 12.02 -21.34
N LEU A 190 -27.26 12.27 -20.21
CA LEU A 190 -26.79 11.21 -19.31
C LEU A 190 -27.95 10.54 -18.57
N ALA A 191 -28.89 11.31 -18.04
CA ALA A 191 -30.07 10.81 -17.34
C ALA A 191 -30.95 9.98 -18.27
N GLU A 192 -31.22 10.42 -19.50
CA GLU A 192 -32.00 9.65 -20.49
C GLU A 192 -31.34 8.28 -20.76
N LYS A 193 -30.01 8.29 -20.93
CA LYS A 193 -29.24 7.06 -21.07
C LYS A 193 -29.30 6.20 -19.80
N ALA A 194 -29.09 6.78 -18.63
CA ALA A 194 -29.07 6.08 -17.35
C ALA A 194 -30.42 5.44 -17.01
N PHE A 195 -31.53 6.17 -17.22
CA PHE A 195 -32.89 5.68 -17.01
C PHE A 195 -33.29 4.55 -17.98
N SER A 196 -32.63 4.44 -19.13
CA SER A 196 -32.82 3.29 -20.04
C SER A 196 -32.26 1.98 -19.47
N PHE A 197 -31.32 2.07 -18.52
CA PHE A 197 -30.69 0.92 -17.88
C PHE A 197 -31.20 0.67 -16.46
N SER A 198 -31.72 1.69 -15.77
CA SER A 198 -32.19 1.57 -14.38
C SER A 198 -33.39 2.45 -14.08
N PRO A 199 -34.39 1.97 -13.30
CA PRO A 199 -35.53 2.79 -12.88
C PRO A 199 -35.15 3.90 -11.89
N GLN A 200 -33.93 3.90 -11.35
CA GLN A 200 -33.46 4.89 -10.40
C GLN A 200 -32.03 5.31 -10.75
N VAL A 201 -31.73 6.60 -10.60
CA VAL A 201 -30.40 7.17 -10.72
C VAL A 201 -30.06 7.95 -9.47
N LEU A 202 -28.79 7.96 -9.08
CA LEU A 202 -28.28 8.77 -7.99
C LEU A 202 -27.60 10.00 -8.61
N VAL A 203 -28.08 11.20 -8.26
CA VAL A 203 -27.43 12.47 -8.61
C VAL A 203 -26.61 12.92 -7.42
N GLU A 204 -25.29 13.05 -7.59
CA GLU A 204 -24.38 13.51 -6.53
C GLU A 204 -23.58 14.73 -6.98
N LYS A 205 -23.18 15.59 -6.04
CA LYS A 205 -22.24 16.67 -6.34
C LYS A 205 -20.92 16.08 -6.85
N SER A 206 -20.46 16.52 -8.02
CA SER A 206 -19.14 16.12 -8.52
C SER A 206 -18.07 16.86 -7.73
N LEU A 207 -17.20 16.09 -7.11
CA LEU A 207 -16.00 16.56 -6.42
C LEU A 207 -14.74 16.19 -7.23
N LYS A 208 -14.89 15.91 -8.53
CA LYS A 208 -13.80 15.52 -9.42
C LYS A 208 -12.70 16.59 -9.39
N GLY A 209 -11.46 16.15 -9.18
CA GLY A 209 -10.31 17.05 -9.07
C GLY A 209 -10.08 17.62 -7.68
N TRP A 210 -10.93 17.32 -6.69
CA TRP A 210 -10.60 17.57 -5.29
C TRP A 210 -9.47 16.64 -4.84
N LYS A 211 -8.71 17.06 -3.84
CA LYS A 211 -7.68 16.23 -3.21
C LYS A 211 -8.37 15.10 -2.46
N GLU A 212 -7.79 13.92 -2.49
CA GLU A 212 -8.25 12.77 -1.71
C GLU A 212 -7.24 12.47 -0.60
N ILE A 213 -7.69 12.58 0.66
CA ILE A 213 -6.86 12.52 1.86
C ILE A 213 -7.40 11.42 2.78
N GLU A 214 -6.50 10.61 3.32
CA GLU A 214 -6.85 9.51 4.23
C GLU A 214 -6.17 9.69 5.58
N TYR A 215 -6.84 9.26 6.65
CA TYR A 215 -6.29 9.20 8.01
C TYR A 215 -6.51 7.82 8.61
N GLU A 216 -5.44 7.20 9.09
CA GLU A 216 -5.50 6.02 9.95
C GLU A 216 -5.57 6.48 11.40
N VAL A 217 -6.62 6.07 12.10
CA VAL A 217 -6.91 6.56 13.44
C VAL A 217 -7.06 5.38 14.39
N VAL A 218 -6.49 5.53 15.58
CA VAL A 218 -6.58 4.53 16.64
C VAL A 218 -7.24 5.14 17.86
N ARG A 219 -8.25 4.44 18.40
CA ARG A 219 -8.99 4.85 19.59
C ARG A 219 -9.12 3.71 20.59
N ASP A 220 -8.81 3.98 21.85
CA ASP A 220 -9.03 3.03 22.94
C ASP A 220 -10.35 3.27 23.71
N ARG A 221 -10.65 2.35 24.63
CA ARG A 221 -11.85 2.42 25.49
C ARG A 221 -11.82 3.54 26.54
N TYR A 222 -10.68 4.21 26.72
CA TYR A 222 -10.48 5.34 27.64
C TYR A 222 -10.59 6.68 26.90
N ASP A 223 -11.01 6.65 25.63
CA ASP A 223 -11.17 7.81 24.75
C ASP A 223 -9.85 8.51 24.36
N ASN A 224 -8.73 7.83 24.56
CA ASN A 224 -7.47 8.23 23.92
C ASN A 224 -7.58 7.95 22.43
N CYS A 225 -7.29 8.94 21.60
CA CYS A 225 -7.48 8.88 20.16
C CYS A 225 -6.33 9.61 19.45
N ILE A 226 -5.67 8.93 18.50
CA ILE A 226 -4.49 9.42 17.76
C ILE A 226 -4.65 9.16 16.26
N THR A 227 -4.10 10.04 15.43
CA THR A 227 -3.96 9.81 13.98
C THR A 227 -2.56 9.28 13.68
N VAL A 228 -2.45 7.98 13.42
CA VAL A 228 -1.16 7.28 13.27
C VAL A 228 -0.49 7.60 11.94
N CYS A 229 -1.27 7.74 10.88
CA CYS A 229 -0.76 8.09 9.56
C CYS A 229 -1.79 8.93 8.84
N ASN A 230 -1.31 9.89 8.04
CA ASN A 230 -2.14 10.58 7.08
C ASN A 230 -1.53 10.44 5.69
N MET A 231 -2.38 10.30 4.69
CA MET A 231 -1.99 9.96 3.33
C MET A 231 -2.65 10.91 2.35
N GLU A 232 -1.90 11.31 1.33
CA GLU A 232 -2.36 12.17 0.25
C GLU A 232 -2.28 11.40 -1.08
N ASN A 233 -3.41 11.32 -1.77
CA ASN A 233 -3.48 10.67 -3.07
C ASN A 233 -2.87 11.62 -4.12
N PHE A 234 -1.94 11.10 -4.91
CA PHE A 234 -1.36 11.79 -6.07
C PHE A 234 -2.42 11.96 -7.17
N ASP A 235 -3.18 10.89 -7.40
CA ASP A 235 -4.33 10.91 -8.28
C ASP A 235 -5.51 11.60 -7.55
N PRO A 236 -6.19 12.57 -8.18
CA PRO A 236 -7.29 13.28 -7.53
C PRO A 236 -8.56 12.43 -7.48
N LEU A 237 -9.54 12.90 -6.68
CA LEU A 237 -10.80 12.22 -6.49
C LEU A 237 -11.48 11.85 -7.82
N GLY A 238 -11.91 10.59 -7.90
CA GLY A 238 -12.48 9.95 -9.08
C GLY A 238 -11.78 8.64 -9.44
N ILE A 239 -10.56 8.45 -8.92
CA ILE A 239 -9.79 7.21 -8.96
C ILE A 239 -9.76 6.67 -7.53
N HIS A 240 -10.17 5.42 -7.32
CA HIS A 240 -10.22 4.80 -6.00
C HIS A 240 -8.83 4.82 -5.34
N THR A 241 -8.73 5.03 -4.03
CA THR A 241 -7.44 5.02 -3.28
C THR A 241 -6.59 3.76 -3.53
N GLY A 242 -7.27 2.63 -3.76
CA GLY A 242 -6.70 1.37 -4.24
C GLY A 242 -6.00 1.42 -5.60
N GLU A 243 -6.54 2.20 -6.52
CA GLU A 243 -6.00 2.46 -7.87
C GLU A 243 -5.10 3.70 -7.93
N SER A 244 -5.05 4.50 -6.88
CA SER A 244 -4.27 5.74 -6.83
C SER A 244 -2.82 5.48 -6.40
N ILE A 245 -1.90 6.30 -6.91
CA ILE A 245 -0.61 6.52 -6.26
C ILE A 245 -0.87 7.31 -4.97
N VAL A 246 -0.27 6.88 -3.85
CA VAL A 246 -0.53 7.46 -2.51
C VAL A 246 0.78 7.79 -1.81
N ILE A 247 0.84 8.96 -1.16
CA ILE A 247 2.03 9.47 -0.49
C ILE A 247 1.76 9.61 1.00
N ALA A 248 2.72 9.18 1.84
CA ALA A 248 2.71 9.43 3.28
C ALA A 248 4.02 10.12 3.72
N PRO A 249 3.95 11.17 4.57
CA PRO A 249 2.73 11.89 5.00
C PRO A 249 2.13 12.76 3.87
N SER A 250 1.02 13.47 4.12
CA SER A 250 0.54 14.51 3.17
C SER A 250 1.59 15.58 2.92
N GLN A 251 1.65 16.11 1.70
CA GLN A 251 2.67 17.06 1.25
C GLN A 251 2.12 18.48 1.05
N THR A 252 0.83 18.62 0.71
CA THR A 252 0.29 19.89 0.21
C THR A 252 -0.77 20.52 1.12
N LEU A 253 -0.98 19.95 2.31
CA LEU A 253 -1.83 20.54 3.35
C LEU A 253 -1.03 21.55 4.18
N THR A 254 -1.61 22.72 4.42
CA THR A 254 -1.14 23.63 5.46
C THR A 254 -1.42 23.03 6.85
N ASN A 255 -0.74 23.55 7.88
CA ASN A 255 -0.96 23.10 9.26
C ASN A 255 -2.41 23.31 9.74
N SER A 256 -3.09 24.36 9.27
CA SER A 256 -4.51 24.62 9.57
C SER A 256 -5.39 23.50 9.01
N GLU A 257 -5.19 23.17 7.73
CA GLU A 257 -5.96 22.14 7.03
C GLU A 257 -5.69 20.75 7.61
N TYR A 258 -4.42 20.43 7.89
CA TYR A 258 -4.03 19.19 8.56
C TYR A 258 -4.74 19.04 9.91
N HIS A 259 -4.66 20.03 10.80
CA HIS A 259 -5.31 19.94 12.11
C HIS A 259 -6.83 19.94 12.03
N LYS A 260 -7.42 20.60 11.02
CA LYS A 260 -8.86 20.55 10.75
C LYS A 260 -9.30 19.13 10.42
N LEU A 261 -8.66 18.48 9.44
CA LEU A 261 -8.98 17.11 9.04
C LEU A 261 -8.70 16.10 10.17
N ARG A 262 -7.57 16.25 10.87
CA ARG A 262 -7.24 15.45 12.07
C ARG A 262 -8.32 15.57 13.15
N ALA A 263 -8.75 16.79 13.48
CA ALA A 263 -9.79 17.01 14.49
C ALA A 263 -11.15 16.42 14.06
N LEU A 264 -11.48 16.49 12.78
CA LEU A 264 -12.66 15.85 12.21
C LEU A 264 -12.59 14.33 12.33
N ALA A 265 -11.46 13.71 12.00
CA ALA A 265 -11.28 12.25 12.10
C ALA A 265 -11.53 11.78 13.53
N ILE A 266 -10.91 12.45 14.51
CA ILE A 266 -11.10 12.15 15.93
C ILE A 266 -12.57 12.35 16.35
N LYS A 267 -13.23 13.42 15.89
CA LYS A 267 -14.64 13.71 16.19
C LYS A 267 -15.57 12.59 15.67
N ILE A 268 -15.38 12.20 14.42
CA ILE A 268 -16.16 11.16 13.73
C ILE A 268 -16.06 9.83 14.49
N ILE A 269 -14.85 9.41 14.80
CA ILE A 269 -14.57 8.09 15.40
C ILE A 269 -15.10 7.99 16.82
N ARG A 270 -14.99 9.08 17.59
CA ARG A 270 -15.61 9.18 18.91
C ARG A 270 -17.12 9.05 18.86
N HIS A 271 -17.75 9.69 17.87
CA HIS A 271 -19.20 9.68 17.71
C HIS A 271 -19.72 8.29 17.30
N ILE A 272 -19.07 7.66 16.32
CA ILE A 272 -19.41 6.30 15.86
C ILE A 272 -19.13 5.25 16.96
N GLY A 273 -18.18 5.52 17.87
CA GLY A 273 -17.88 4.65 19.00
C GLY A 273 -16.91 3.52 18.66
N ILE A 274 -16.04 3.72 17.68
CA ILE A 274 -15.00 2.77 17.27
C ILE A 274 -13.99 2.56 18.41
N VAL A 275 -13.56 1.31 18.61
CA VAL A 275 -12.51 0.91 19.56
C VAL A 275 -11.55 -0.05 18.85
N GLY A 276 -10.30 0.36 18.69
CA GLY A 276 -9.35 -0.28 17.80
C GLY A 276 -8.85 0.72 16.78
N GLU A 277 -8.88 0.34 15.51
CA GLU A 277 -8.36 1.12 14.39
C GLU A 277 -9.45 1.30 13.31
N CYS A 278 -9.39 2.42 12.60
CA CYS A 278 -10.15 2.65 11.39
C CYS A 278 -9.48 3.67 10.45
N ASN A 279 -9.91 3.63 9.18
CA ASN A 279 -9.52 4.57 8.15
C ASN A 279 -10.66 5.58 7.89
N VAL A 280 -10.33 6.86 7.75
CA VAL A 280 -11.27 7.95 7.39
C VAL A 280 -10.80 8.62 6.11
N GLN A 281 -11.70 8.75 5.13
CA GLN A 281 -11.39 9.34 3.82
C GLN A 281 -12.10 10.67 3.60
N TYR A 282 -11.37 11.63 3.02
CA TYR A 282 -11.84 12.98 2.73
C TYR A 282 -11.65 13.34 1.26
N ALA A 283 -12.65 13.97 0.68
CA ALA A 283 -12.46 14.87 -0.45
C ALA A 283 -12.22 16.28 0.10
N PHE A 284 -11.11 16.92 -0.29
CA PHE A 284 -10.71 18.25 0.18
C PHE A 284 -10.52 19.22 -1.00
N ASP A 285 -11.16 20.39 -0.94
CA ASP A 285 -11.11 21.38 -2.01
C ASP A 285 -9.70 22.00 -2.10
N PRO A 286 -9.03 21.97 -3.27
CA PRO A 286 -7.72 22.61 -3.42
C PRO A 286 -7.76 24.15 -3.35
N LYS A 287 -8.95 24.77 -3.38
CA LYS A 287 -9.12 26.24 -3.43
C LYS A 287 -9.71 26.86 -2.16
N SER A 288 -10.16 26.03 -1.21
CA SER A 288 -10.78 26.47 0.03
C SER A 288 -10.59 25.42 1.11
N GLU A 289 -10.98 25.70 2.35
CA GLU A 289 -10.99 24.67 3.38
C GLU A 289 -12.29 23.82 3.39
N ASP A 290 -13.06 23.78 2.29
CA ASP A 290 -14.24 22.92 2.22
C ASP A 290 -13.83 21.45 2.06
N TYR A 291 -14.58 20.56 2.69
CA TYR A 291 -14.29 19.13 2.73
C TYR A 291 -15.57 18.31 2.71
N ARG A 292 -15.50 17.07 2.24
CA ARG A 292 -16.53 16.05 2.44
C ARG A 292 -15.91 14.76 2.95
N VAL A 293 -16.52 14.13 3.94
CA VAL A 293 -16.19 12.77 4.33
C VAL A 293 -16.78 11.83 3.28
N ILE A 294 -15.94 10.94 2.76
CA ILE A 294 -16.32 9.97 1.72
C ILE A 294 -16.85 8.72 2.42
N GLU A 295 -16.04 8.14 3.30
CA GLU A 295 -16.35 6.92 4.04
C GLU A 295 -15.47 6.79 5.30
N VAL A 296 -15.88 5.88 6.19
CA VAL A 296 -15.08 5.39 7.32
C VAL A 296 -15.07 3.88 7.28
N ASN A 297 -13.89 3.28 7.24
CA ASN A 297 -13.74 1.83 7.30
C ASN A 297 -13.45 1.42 8.75
N ALA A 298 -14.43 0.88 9.47
CA ALA A 298 -14.32 0.52 10.90
C ALA A 298 -13.55 -0.79 11.17
N ARG A 299 -12.49 -1.02 10.40
CA ARG A 299 -11.64 -2.22 10.41
C ARG A 299 -10.26 -1.92 9.86
N LEU A 300 -9.35 -2.87 10.06
CA LEU A 300 -8.09 -2.91 9.33
C LEU A 300 -8.38 -2.95 7.82
N SER A 301 -7.48 -2.32 7.08
CA SER A 301 -7.59 -2.08 5.64
C SER A 301 -6.23 -2.22 4.98
N ARG A 302 -6.22 -2.20 3.64
CA ARG A 302 -4.97 -2.06 2.87
C ARG A 302 -4.22 -0.77 3.24
N SER A 303 -4.93 0.34 3.45
CA SER A 303 -4.36 1.60 3.93
C SER A 303 -3.73 1.46 5.33
N SER A 304 -4.32 0.66 6.22
CA SER A 304 -3.75 0.38 7.55
C SER A 304 -2.47 -0.47 7.48
N ALA A 305 -2.40 -1.44 6.56
CA ALA A 305 -1.18 -2.21 6.34
C ALA A 305 -0.08 -1.30 5.78
N LEU A 306 -0.40 -0.50 4.75
CA LEU A 306 0.49 0.52 4.19
C LEU A 306 1.00 1.48 5.26
N ALA A 307 0.11 2.05 6.09
CA ALA A 307 0.47 2.96 7.16
C ALA A 307 1.33 2.30 8.23
N SER A 308 1.08 1.03 8.57
CA SER A 308 1.93 0.28 9.50
C SER A 308 3.35 0.15 8.97
N LYS A 309 3.50 -0.14 7.67
CA LYS A 309 4.81 -0.22 7.02
C LYS A 309 5.45 1.15 6.85
N ALA A 310 4.67 2.19 6.54
CA ALA A 310 5.17 3.54 6.35
C ALA A 310 5.72 4.14 7.65
N THR A 311 4.98 3.94 8.75
CA THR A 311 5.28 4.57 10.04
C THR A 311 6.15 3.70 10.94
N GLY A 312 6.14 2.38 10.76
CA GLY A 312 6.68 1.40 11.71
C GLY A 312 5.75 1.08 12.89
N TYR A 313 4.58 1.74 12.98
CA TYR A 313 3.59 1.54 14.03
C TYR A 313 2.68 0.33 13.71
N PRO A 314 2.66 -0.75 14.52
CA PRO A 314 1.95 -1.98 14.16
C PRO A 314 0.44 -1.88 14.48
N LEU A 315 -0.33 -1.26 13.59
CA LEU A 315 -1.76 -0.95 13.80
C LEU A 315 -2.60 -2.17 14.18
N ALA A 316 -2.47 -3.29 13.46
CA ALA A 316 -3.23 -4.50 13.73
C ALA A 316 -2.93 -5.10 15.12
N PHE A 317 -1.66 -5.13 15.52
CA PHE A 317 -1.27 -5.60 16.84
C PHE A 317 -1.84 -4.71 17.95
N VAL A 318 -1.72 -3.39 17.79
CA VAL A 318 -2.28 -2.43 18.76
C VAL A 318 -3.80 -2.57 18.83
N ALA A 319 -4.50 -2.60 17.70
CA ALA A 319 -5.95 -2.78 17.63
C ALA A 319 -6.41 -4.06 18.33
N ALA A 320 -5.69 -5.18 18.18
CA ALA A 320 -6.01 -6.43 18.86
C ALA A 320 -5.85 -6.32 20.39
N LYS A 321 -4.80 -5.65 20.87
CA LYS A 321 -4.63 -5.37 22.30
C LYS A 321 -5.74 -4.44 22.83
N LEU A 322 -6.11 -3.38 22.09
CA LEU A 322 -7.22 -2.50 22.45
C LEU A 322 -8.55 -3.25 22.53
N GLY A 323 -8.79 -4.19 21.60
CA GLY A 323 -9.97 -5.06 21.63
C GLY A 323 -10.05 -5.96 22.87
N MET A 324 -8.91 -6.28 23.49
CA MET A 324 -8.85 -6.98 24.79
C MET A 324 -9.01 -6.05 26.01
N GLY A 325 -9.18 -4.75 25.79
CA GLY A 325 -9.44 -3.76 26.84
C GLY A 325 -8.22 -2.99 27.33
N TYR A 326 -7.06 -3.12 26.69
CA TYR A 326 -5.91 -2.27 26.97
C TYR A 326 -6.16 -0.81 26.58
N GLY A 327 -5.53 0.12 27.29
CA GLY A 327 -5.39 1.51 26.88
C GLY A 327 -4.09 1.74 26.12
N LEU A 328 -4.04 2.73 25.23
CA LEU A 328 -2.85 3.05 24.43
C LEU A 328 -1.62 3.34 25.31
N PHE A 329 -1.84 3.98 26.46
CA PHE A 329 -0.80 4.31 27.44
C PHE A 329 -0.22 3.07 28.17
N GLU A 330 -0.91 1.92 28.13
CA GLU A 330 -0.44 0.67 28.72
C GLU A 330 0.46 -0.12 27.75
N LEU A 331 0.36 0.16 26.45
CA LEU A 331 1.10 -0.53 25.40
C LEU A 331 2.44 0.13 25.16
N LYS A 332 3.49 -0.67 24.96
CA LYS A 332 4.82 -0.17 24.58
C LYS A 332 4.93 -0.04 23.07
N ASN A 333 5.66 0.97 22.60
CA ASN A 333 6.09 1.05 21.21
C ASN A 333 7.13 -0.07 20.96
N SER A 334 6.83 -1.01 20.05
CA SER A 334 7.68 -2.14 19.70
C SER A 334 9.00 -1.73 19.03
N VAL A 335 9.03 -0.56 18.39
CA VAL A 335 10.19 -0.04 17.65
C VAL A 335 11.23 0.57 18.59
N THR A 336 10.82 1.46 19.50
CA THR A 336 11.74 2.11 20.45
C THR A 336 11.93 1.31 21.74
N LYS A 337 10.94 0.49 22.13
CA LYS A 337 10.85 -0.28 23.39
C LYS A 337 10.88 0.56 24.68
N THR A 338 11.09 1.87 24.59
CA THR A 338 11.17 2.80 25.72
C THR A 338 9.99 3.76 25.80
N THR A 339 9.27 3.99 24.70
CA THR A 339 8.07 4.85 24.66
C THR A 339 6.78 4.03 24.67
N SER A 340 5.65 4.68 24.92
CA SER A 340 4.32 4.05 24.83
C SER A 340 3.82 4.03 23.37
N ALA A 341 2.78 3.26 23.09
CA ALA A 341 2.07 3.30 21.81
C ALA A 341 1.13 4.52 21.69
N PHE A 342 1.02 5.36 22.73
CA PHE A 342 0.16 6.54 22.73
C PHE A 342 0.90 7.78 22.20
N PHE A 343 1.13 7.83 20.89
CA PHE A 343 1.75 8.96 20.19
C PHE A 343 1.35 8.97 18.72
N GLU A 344 1.56 10.09 18.04
CA GLU A 344 1.42 10.19 16.58
C GLU A 344 2.83 10.11 15.96
N PRO A 345 3.10 9.14 15.07
CA PRO A 345 4.39 9.01 14.43
C PRO A 345 4.84 10.25 13.65
N ALA A 346 6.16 10.46 13.61
CA ALA A 346 6.82 11.46 12.78
C ALA A 346 7.79 10.77 11.82
N LEU A 347 7.72 11.14 10.53
CA LEU A 347 8.51 10.53 9.46
C LEU A 347 9.49 11.57 8.92
N ASP A 348 10.79 11.25 8.87
CA ASP A 348 11.84 12.06 8.25
C ASP A 348 12.19 11.60 6.82
N TYR A 349 11.22 10.93 6.20
CA TYR A 349 11.23 10.39 4.85
C TYR A 349 9.82 10.45 4.24
N VAL A 350 9.75 10.18 2.94
CA VAL A 350 8.53 10.13 2.14
C VAL A 350 8.31 8.70 1.68
N VAL A 351 7.09 8.22 1.85
CA VAL A 351 6.63 6.92 1.37
C VAL A 351 5.74 7.12 0.16
N CYS A 352 5.91 6.30 -0.86
CA CYS A 352 5.10 6.28 -2.07
C CYS A 352 4.58 4.88 -2.32
N LYS A 353 3.25 4.72 -2.27
CA LYS A 353 2.56 3.51 -2.72
C LYS A 353 2.14 3.66 -4.17
N ILE A 354 2.33 2.62 -4.97
CA ILE A 354 1.82 2.54 -6.34
C ILE A 354 1.10 1.20 -6.53
N PRO A 355 -0.14 1.18 -7.05
CA PRO A 355 -0.84 -0.06 -7.35
C PRO A 355 -0.15 -0.86 -8.46
N ARG A 356 -0.42 -2.15 -8.48
CA ARG A 356 0.06 -3.09 -9.49
C ARG A 356 -1.11 -3.61 -10.31
N TRP A 357 -1.02 -3.52 -11.64
CA TRP A 357 -2.07 -3.96 -12.55
C TRP A 357 -1.62 -5.09 -13.48
N ASP A 358 -2.53 -6.04 -13.77
CA ASP A 358 -2.32 -7.11 -14.75
C ASP A 358 -3.33 -7.03 -15.92
N LEU A 359 -3.78 -5.82 -16.25
CA LEU A 359 -4.80 -5.55 -17.27
C LEU A 359 -4.47 -6.15 -18.65
N SER A 360 -3.19 -6.32 -19.00
CA SER A 360 -2.77 -6.93 -20.27
C SER A 360 -3.15 -8.41 -20.40
N LYS A 361 -3.44 -9.11 -19.30
CA LYS A 361 -3.89 -10.52 -19.31
C LYS A 361 -5.36 -10.65 -19.72
N PHE A 362 -6.12 -9.57 -19.68
CA PHE A 362 -7.55 -9.56 -19.96
C PHE A 362 -7.83 -8.86 -21.29
N ARG A 363 -8.42 -9.59 -22.25
CA ARG A 363 -8.85 -9.02 -23.54
C ARG A 363 -10.28 -8.51 -23.41
N GLY A 364 -10.56 -7.34 -23.99
CA GLY A 364 -11.91 -6.77 -24.01
C GLY A 364 -12.38 -6.16 -22.69
N VAL A 365 -11.50 -6.02 -21.71
CA VAL A 365 -11.78 -5.24 -20.50
C VAL A 365 -11.33 -3.80 -20.69
N ASP A 366 -12.10 -2.90 -20.10
CA ASP A 366 -11.73 -1.50 -20.00
C ASP A 366 -10.50 -1.31 -19.10
N LYS A 367 -9.55 -0.49 -19.56
CA LYS A 367 -8.28 -0.20 -18.90
C LYS A 367 -8.27 1.13 -18.15
N GLU A 368 -9.32 1.92 -18.28
CA GLU A 368 -9.47 3.17 -17.55
C GLU A 368 -9.56 2.89 -16.05
N LEU A 369 -8.89 3.72 -15.26
CA LEU A 369 -8.96 3.69 -13.82
C LEU A 369 -10.10 4.60 -13.36
N GLY A 370 -10.78 4.19 -12.29
CA GLY A 370 -11.91 4.94 -11.74
C GLY A 370 -12.17 4.53 -10.30
N SER A 371 -13.42 4.66 -9.86
CA SER A 371 -13.83 4.34 -8.49
C SER A 371 -13.87 2.83 -8.17
N SER A 372 -13.75 1.95 -9.17
CA SER A 372 -13.73 0.50 -8.95
C SER A 372 -12.31 -0.04 -9.11
N MET A 373 -11.86 -0.80 -8.10
CA MET A 373 -10.52 -1.39 -8.11
C MET A 373 -10.35 -2.44 -9.21
N LYS A 374 -9.20 -2.38 -9.89
CA LYS A 374 -8.73 -3.32 -10.93
C LYS A 374 -7.29 -3.79 -10.66
N SER A 375 -6.58 -3.14 -9.74
CA SER A 375 -5.25 -3.52 -9.26
C SER A 375 -5.28 -4.86 -8.53
N VAL A 376 -4.19 -5.62 -8.67
CA VAL A 376 -4.03 -7.00 -8.16
C VAL A 376 -3.01 -7.09 -7.01
N GLY A 377 -2.49 -5.94 -6.59
CA GLY A 377 -1.51 -5.79 -5.52
C GLY A 377 -0.94 -4.37 -5.54
N GLU A 378 0.10 -4.13 -4.76
CA GLU A 378 0.74 -2.82 -4.66
C GLU A 378 2.22 -2.91 -4.29
N VAL A 379 2.94 -1.82 -4.51
CA VAL A 379 4.31 -1.62 -4.05
C VAL A 379 4.36 -0.44 -3.11
N MET A 380 5.32 -0.45 -2.19
CA MET A 380 5.66 0.72 -1.39
C MET A 380 7.15 1.03 -1.58
N ALA A 381 7.47 2.31 -1.71
CA ALA A 381 8.84 2.79 -1.82
C ALA A 381 9.10 3.88 -0.80
N ILE A 382 10.32 3.92 -0.28
CA ILE A 382 10.75 4.90 0.73
C ILE A 382 11.95 5.67 0.20
N GLY A 383 11.89 6.99 0.28
CA GLY A 383 12.98 7.91 -0.07
C GLY A 383 12.97 9.13 0.84
N ARG A 384 14.07 9.89 0.92
CA ARG A 384 14.10 11.13 1.73
C ARG A 384 13.59 12.36 0.99
N ASN A 385 13.18 12.17 -0.25
CA ASN A 385 12.49 13.13 -1.08
C ASN A 385 11.48 12.39 -1.97
N PHE A 386 10.49 13.12 -2.47
CA PHE A 386 9.42 12.54 -3.30
C PHE A 386 9.98 11.92 -4.57
N GLU A 387 10.94 12.58 -5.23
CA GLU A 387 11.54 12.11 -6.48
C GLU A 387 12.22 10.73 -6.30
N GLU A 388 12.95 10.54 -5.21
CA GLU A 388 13.55 9.25 -4.85
C GLU A 388 12.47 8.18 -4.62
N ALA A 389 11.44 8.49 -3.85
CA ALA A 389 10.37 7.56 -3.52
C ALA A 389 9.56 7.14 -4.76
N ILE A 390 9.12 8.09 -5.58
CA ILE A 390 8.34 7.79 -6.79
C ILE A 390 9.16 7.01 -7.82
N GLN A 391 10.43 7.36 -8.04
CA GLN A 391 11.25 6.64 -9.02
C GLN A 391 11.51 5.18 -8.59
N LYS A 392 11.77 4.94 -7.30
CA LYS A 392 11.84 3.57 -6.75
C LYS A 392 10.52 2.82 -6.97
N GLY A 393 9.41 3.44 -6.59
CA GLY A 393 8.08 2.87 -6.74
C GLY A 393 7.81 2.43 -8.18
N LEU A 394 8.04 3.31 -9.16
CA LEU A 394 7.80 3.03 -10.58
C LEU A 394 8.59 1.81 -11.11
N ARG A 395 9.78 1.56 -10.57
CA ARG A 395 10.58 0.38 -10.91
C ARG A 395 10.05 -0.89 -10.23
N MET A 396 9.61 -0.78 -8.98
CA MET A 396 9.07 -1.89 -8.19
C MET A 396 7.77 -2.48 -8.78
N ILE A 397 6.96 -1.68 -9.49
CA ILE A 397 5.71 -2.16 -10.13
C ILE A 397 6.00 -3.29 -11.14
N GLY A 398 7.20 -3.34 -11.74
CA GLY A 398 7.57 -4.45 -12.63
C GLY A 398 6.79 -4.48 -13.96
N GLN A 399 6.36 -3.33 -14.47
CA GLN A 399 5.74 -3.16 -15.81
C GLN A 399 6.78 -3.02 -16.95
N GLY A 400 8.06 -3.28 -16.67
CA GLY A 400 9.15 -3.08 -17.64
C GLY A 400 9.59 -1.64 -17.82
N MET A 401 9.19 -0.74 -16.91
CA MET A 401 9.63 0.66 -16.88
C MET A 401 10.84 0.83 -15.94
N HIS A 402 11.65 1.84 -16.19
CA HIS A 402 12.96 2.03 -15.55
C HIS A 402 12.99 3.17 -14.52
N GLY A 403 11.84 3.74 -14.19
CA GLY A 403 11.67 4.96 -13.41
C GLY A 403 10.74 5.92 -14.17
N PHE A 404 10.78 7.21 -13.83
CA PHE A 404 9.92 8.21 -14.49
C PHE A 404 10.38 8.57 -15.91
N VAL A 405 11.69 8.48 -16.17
CA VAL A 405 12.36 8.84 -17.42
C VAL A 405 13.11 7.66 -18.04
N GLU A 406 13.68 7.85 -19.23
CA GLU A 406 14.44 6.84 -19.98
C GLU A 406 13.64 5.58 -20.39
N ASN A 407 12.32 5.69 -20.44
CA ASN A 407 11.40 4.70 -21.01
C ASN A 407 11.23 4.93 -22.53
N LYS A 408 12.32 4.76 -23.30
CA LYS A 408 12.39 5.12 -24.74
C LYS A 408 11.39 4.34 -25.61
N GLU A 409 11.03 3.13 -25.17
CA GLU A 409 10.15 2.19 -25.87
C GLU A 409 8.67 2.59 -25.79
N LEU A 410 8.28 3.36 -24.76
CA LEU A 410 6.90 3.77 -24.56
C LEU A 410 6.50 4.83 -25.59
N LYS A 411 5.54 4.47 -26.45
CA LYS A 411 4.89 5.36 -27.42
C LYS A 411 3.46 5.64 -26.97
N ILE A 412 3.05 6.90 -27.07
CA ILE A 412 1.71 7.38 -26.75
C ILE A 412 1.20 8.13 -27.98
N ASP A 413 0.09 7.64 -28.54
CA ASP A 413 -0.50 8.19 -29.76
C ASP A 413 -1.21 9.52 -29.46
N ASP A 414 -2.14 9.52 -28.50
CA ASP A 414 -2.87 10.71 -28.02
C ASP A 414 -2.53 10.98 -26.54
N ILE A 415 -1.78 12.06 -26.29
CA ILE A 415 -1.34 12.44 -24.95
C ILE A 415 -2.48 13.11 -24.17
N ASP A 416 -3.29 13.94 -24.82
CA ASP A 416 -4.37 14.68 -24.15
C ASP A 416 -5.42 13.72 -23.63
N ALA A 417 -5.85 12.76 -24.47
CA ALA A 417 -6.77 11.71 -24.07
C ALA A 417 -6.18 10.88 -22.91
N ALA A 418 -4.94 10.40 -23.04
CA ALA A 418 -4.30 9.56 -22.03
C ALA A 418 -3.98 10.27 -20.69
N LEU A 419 -3.94 11.61 -20.67
CA LEU A 419 -3.86 12.39 -19.42
C LEU A 419 -5.23 12.58 -18.76
N LYS A 420 -6.28 12.80 -19.55
CA LYS A 420 -7.67 12.99 -19.07
C LYS A 420 -8.30 11.69 -18.60
N GLU A 421 -8.03 10.60 -19.30
CA GLU A 421 -8.55 9.24 -19.07
C GLU A 421 -7.45 8.42 -18.38
N PRO A 422 -7.44 8.36 -17.04
CA PRO A 422 -6.36 7.73 -16.30
C PRO A 422 -6.28 6.24 -16.62
N THR A 423 -5.08 5.74 -16.88
CA THR A 423 -4.77 4.32 -17.05
C THR A 423 -3.60 3.93 -16.16
N ASP A 424 -3.25 2.65 -16.10
CA ASP A 424 -2.05 2.12 -15.42
C ASP A 424 -0.72 2.73 -15.92
N LYS A 425 -0.76 3.55 -16.97
CA LYS A 425 0.41 4.22 -17.56
C LYS A 425 0.41 5.73 -17.42
N ARG A 426 -0.61 6.34 -16.79
CA ARG A 426 -0.80 7.80 -16.77
C ARG A 426 0.44 8.56 -16.28
N VAL A 427 1.10 8.07 -15.23
CA VAL A 427 2.34 8.66 -14.70
C VAL A 427 3.45 8.72 -15.76
N PHE A 428 3.59 7.71 -16.63
CA PHE A 428 4.58 7.73 -17.71
C PHE A 428 4.13 8.62 -18.88
N VAL A 429 2.82 8.80 -19.08
CA VAL A 429 2.29 9.77 -20.06
C VAL A 429 2.68 11.19 -19.67
N ILE A 430 2.66 11.55 -18.38
CA ILE A 430 3.12 12.86 -17.87
C ILE A 430 4.57 13.14 -18.31
N SER A 431 5.46 12.16 -18.14
CA SER A 431 6.86 12.24 -18.62
C SER A 431 6.94 12.50 -20.12
N LYS A 432 6.12 11.82 -20.94
CA LYS A 432 6.07 12.04 -22.40
C LYS A 432 5.49 13.41 -22.76
N ALA A 433 4.50 13.89 -22.03
CA ALA A 433 3.91 15.21 -22.22
C ALA A 433 4.93 16.32 -21.95
N MET A 434 5.67 16.23 -20.84
CA MET A 434 6.73 17.20 -20.49
C MET A 434 7.83 17.26 -21.56
N HIS A 435 8.28 16.10 -22.10
CA HIS A 435 9.23 16.07 -23.20
C HIS A 435 8.69 16.65 -24.53
N LYS A 436 7.36 16.70 -24.72
CA LYS A 436 6.72 17.37 -25.86
C LYS A 436 6.42 18.86 -25.60
N GLY A 437 6.84 19.40 -24.45
CA GLY A 437 6.73 20.83 -24.13
C GLY A 437 5.47 21.23 -23.37
N TYR A 438 4.68 20.29 -22.85
CA TYR A 438 3.55 20.61 -21.97
C TYR A 438 4.07 21.22 -20.67
N SER A 439 3.45 22.30 -20.21
CA SER A 439 3.77 22.91 -18.92
C SER A 439 3.12 22.14 -17.77
N VAL A 440 3.57 22.43 -16.54
CA VAL A 440 2.93 21.91 -15.32
C VAL A 440 1.46 22.33 -15.25
N ASP A 441 1.13 23.55 -15.68
CA ASP A 441 -0.24 24.04 -15.71
C ASP A 441 -1.12 23.28 -16.71
N ASP A 442 -0.60 23.00 -17.92
CA ASP A 442 -1.33 22.22 -18.93
C ASP A 442 -1.67 20.82 -18.40
N ILE A 443 -0.69 20.15 -17.78
CA ILE A 443 -0.87 18.81 -17.22
C ILE A 443 -1.82 18.85 -16.01
N HIS A 444 -1.70 19.85 -15.14
CA HIS A 444 -2.62 20.03 -14.03
C HIS A 444 -4.06 20.20 -14.53
N GLU A 445 -4.30 21.01 -15.57
CA GLU A 445 -5.65 21.22 -16.07
C GLU A 445 -6.29 19.94 -16.63
N LEU A 446 -5.49 19.09 -17.29
CA LEU A 446 -5.93 17.82 -17.84
C LEU A 446 -6.14 16.74 -16.77
N THR A 447 -5.28 16.73 -15.75
CA THR A 447 -5.21 15.61 -14.80
C THR A 447 -5.85 15.88 -13.45
N LYS A 448 -5.86 17.15 -13.04
CA LYS A 448 -6.12 17.67 -11.70
C LYS A 448 -5.15 17.18 -10.60
N ILE A 449 -4.03 16.55 -10.98
CA ILE A 449 -2.93 16.20 -10.05
C ILE A 449 -2.33 17.49 -9.50
N ASP A 450 -2.09 17.59 -8.19
CA ASP A 450 -1.56 18.80 -7.57
C ASP A 450 -0.23 19.23 -8.21
N LYS A 451 -0.09 20.54 -8.44
CA LYS A 451 1.08 21.13 -9.12
C LYS A 451 2.37 20.83 -8.37
N TRP A 452 2.34 20.69 -7.03
CA TRP A 452 3.51 20.32 -6.26
C TRP A 452 4.13 19.01 -6.77
N PHE A 453 3.32 17.96 -6.98
CA PHE A 453 3.83 16.69 -7.49
C PHE A 453 4.36 16.83 -8.93
N LEU A 454 3.65 17.58 -9.77
CA LEU A 454 4.06 17.81 -11.16
C LEU A 454 5.38 18.58 -11.27
N GLU A 455 5.62 19.56 -10.39
CA GLU A 455 6.90 20.28 -10.32
C GLU A 455 8.05 19.34 -9.90
N LYS A 456 7.80 18.42 -8.95
CA LYS A 456 8.79 17.40 -8.58
C LYS A 456 9.08 16.41 -9.72
N LEU A 457 8.06 16.03 -10.47
CA LEU A 457 8.25 15.21 -11.67
C LEU A 457 9.03 15.97 -12.76
N LYS A 458 8.76 17.27 -12.93
CA LYS A 458 9.53 18.13 -13.83
C LYS A 458 10.99 18.24 -13.40
N HIS A 459 11.28 18.30 -12.09
CA HIS A 459 12.65 18.30 -11.60
C HIS A 459 13.43 17.04 -12.02
N ILE A 460 12.77 15.87 -12.04
CA ILE A 460 13.38 14.63 -12.58
C ILE A 460 13.72 14.80 -14.07
N ILE A 461 12.81 15.38 -14.87
CA ILE A 461 13.07 15.65 -16.30
C ILE A 461 14.28 16.59 -16.47
N ASP A 462 14.38 17.63 -15.65
CA ASP A 462 15.46 18.60 -15.76
C ASP A 462 16.84 17.98 -15.45
N ILE A 463 16.91 17.06 -14.47
CA ILE A 463 18.13 16.28 -14.18
C ILE A 463 18.49 15.34 -15.35
N ASP A 464 17.50 14.66 -15.90
CA ASP A 464 17.66 13.75 -17.04
C ASP A 464 18.19 14.48 -18.28
N GLU A 465 17.61 15.63 -18.62
CA GLU A 465 18.05 16.49 -19.73
C GLU A 465 19.44 17.12 -19.48
N ALA A 466 19.84 17.33 -18.23
CA ALA A 466 21.21 17.72 -17.91
C ALA A 466 22.20 16.57 -18.20
N MET A 467 21.87 15.34 -17.82
CA MET A 467 22.74 14.18 -18.07
C MET A 467 22.86 13.84 -19.56
N LYS A 468 21.80 14.01 -20.35
CA LYS A 468 21.80 13.80 -21.81
C LYS A 468 22.76 14.73 -22.58
N LYS A 469 23.19 15.84 -21.96
CA LYS A 469 24.19 16.77 -22.53
C LYS A 469 25.63 16.32 -22.26
N CYS A 470 25.82 15.26 -21.46
CA CYS A 470 27.10 14.69 -21.10
C CYS A 470 27.26 13.29 -21.72
N ASN A 471 28.49 12.78 -21.74
CA ASN A 471 28.78 11.36 -21.89
C ASN A 471 29.43 10.83 -20.60
N ILE A 472 29.72 9.52 -20.53
CA ILE A 472 30.27 8.90 -19.32
C ILE A 472 31.59 9.54 -18.84
N ASN A 473 32.41 10.06 -19.75
CA ASN A 473 33.72 10.65 -19.42
C ASN A 473 33.60 12.12 -18.96
N THR A 474 32.51 12.80 -19.33
CA THR A 474 32.25 14.19 -18.95
C THR A 474 31.23 14.32 -17.83
N LEU A 475 30.60 13.22 -17.40
CA LEU A 475 29.67 13.21 -16.28
C LEU A 475 30.46 13.44 -14.98
N ASP A 476 30.31 14.65 -14.43
CA ASP A 476 30.97 15.03 -13.19
C ASP A 476 30.33 14.38 -11.95
N LYS A 477 31.06 14.52 -10.83
CA LYS A 477 30.67 13.95 -9.54
C LYS A 477 29.38 14.54 -8.99
N ASP A 478 29.14 15.83 -9.21
CA ASP A 478 28.03 16.56 -8.58
C ASP A 478 26.71 16.25 -9.29
N LEU A 479 26.70 16.22 -10.62
CA LEU A 479 25.54 15.80 -11.40
C LEU A 479 25.21 14.32 -11.16
N LEU A 480 26.23 13.44 -11.13
CA LEU A 480 26.02 12.02 -10.79
C LEU A 480 25.43 11.87 -9.38
N ARG A 481 25.96 12.58 -8.38
CA ARG A 481 25.43 12.55 -7.01
C ARG A 481 23.99 13.07 -6.97
N THR A 482 23.71 14.16 -7.66
CA THR A 482 22.37 14.74 -7.77
C THR A 482 21.38 13.72 -8.33
N ALA A 483 21.73 13.08 -9.45
CA ALA A 483 20.90 12.03 -10.04
C ALA A 483 20.62 10.88 -9.04
N LYS A 484 21.65 10.38 -8.32
CA LYS A 484 21.44 9.31 -7.34
C LYS A 484 20.56 9.75 -6.14
N VAL A 485 20.74 10.98 -5.64
CA VAL A 485 19.93 11.55 -4.54
C VAL A 485 18.45 11.65 -4.90
N TYR A 486 18.14 11.95 -6.16
CA TYR A 486 16.77 12.05 -6.66
C TYR A 486 16.25 10.76 -7.31
N GLY A 487 16.91 9.62 -7.05
CA GLY A 487 16.36 8.29 -7.33
C GLY A 487 16.70 7.67 -8.69
N PHE A 488 17.63 8.23 -9.45
CA PHE A 488 18.04 7.64 -10.73
C PHE A 488 18.87 6.36 -10.54
N THR A 489 18.53 5.32 -11.30
CA THR A 489 19.32 4.08 -11.36
C THR A 489 20.56 4.23 -12.23
N ASP A 490 21.52 3.35 -12.00
CA ASP A 490 22.70 3.18 -12.86
C ASP A 490 22.26 2.86 -14.30
N PHE A 491 21.12 2.17 -14.48
CA PHE A 491 20.50 1.94 -15.80
C PHE A 491 20.02 3.23 -16.47
N GLN A 492 19.24 4.06 -15.77
CA GLN A 492 18.73 5.33 -16.33
C GLN A 492 19.87 6.27 -16.69
N ILE A 493 20.85 6.40 -15.80
CA ILE A 493 22.04 7.23 -16.05
C ILE A 493 22.80 6.72 -17.27
N ALA A 494 23.03 5.40 -17.39
CA ALA A 494 23.71 4.82 -18.54
C ALA A 494 22.97 5.09 -19.86
N ARG A 495 21.63 5.05 -19.87
CA ARG A 495 20.82 5.39 -21.04
C ARG A 495 20.90 6.88 -21.39
N ALA A 496 20.84 7.75 -20.39
CA ALA A 496 20.86 9.20 -20.56
C ALA A 496 22.20 9.66 -21.16
N VAL A 497 23.33 9.10 -20.69
CA VAL A 497 24.68 9.45 -21.20
C VAL A 497 25.09 8.72 -22.49
N GLY A 498 24.17 7.96 -23.11
CA GLY A 498 24.40 7.32 -24.42
C GLY A 498 25.09 5.94 -24.41
N LEU A 499 25.42 5.36 -23.25
CA LEU A 499 26.16 4.08 -23.18
C LEU A 499 25.41 2.89 -23.80
N GLU A 500 24.07 2.98 -23.88
CA GLU A 500 23.23 2.00 -24.58
C GLU A 500 23.68 1.77 -26.03
N GLN A 501 24.06 2.86 -26.71
CA GLN A 501 24.47 2.85 -28.11
C GLN A 501 25.90 2.36 -28.29
N GLU A 502 26.77 2.59 -27.29
CA GLU A 502 28.18 2.22 -27.32
C GLU A 502 28.43 0.75 -26.96
N LEU A 503 27.72 0.22 -25.95
CA LEU A 503 28.00 -1.10 -25.39
C LEU A 503 27.01 -2.19 -25.82
N HIS A 504 25.90 -1.82 -26.46
CA HIS A 504 24.81 -2.70 -26.93
C HIS A 504 24.29 -3.70 -25.86
N SER A 505 24.57 -3.44 -24.58
CA SER A 505 24.18 -4.25 -23.43
C SER A 505 23.99 -3.35 -22.23
N MET A 506 22.73 -3.16 -21.83
CA MET A 506 22.40 -2.32 -20.67
C MET A 506 22.92 -2.89 -19.35
N ALA A 507 23.11 -4.21 -19.25
CA ALA A 507 23.72 -4.83 -18.08
C ALA A 507 25.17 -4.36 -17.90
N LYS A 508 25.96 -4.36 -18.98
CA LYS A 508 27.35 -3.87 -18.97
C LYS A 508 27.40 -2.35 -18.76
N ALA A 509 26.52 -1.60 -19.44
CA ALA A 509 26.44 -0.15 -19.30
C ALA A 509 26.13 0.28 -17.85
N GLY A 510 25.21 -0.41 -17.18
CA GLY A 510 24.91 -0.16 -15.77
C GLY A 510 26.11 -0.45 -14.85
N LEU A 511 26.91 -1.48 -15.13
CA LEU A 511 28.13 -1.77 -14.36
C LEU A 511 29.20 -0.67 -14.51
N VAL A 512 29.32 -0.04 -15.68
CA VAL A 512 30.22 1.11 -15.90
C VAL A 512 29.81 2.28 -15.00
N VAL A 513 28.52 2.60 -14.95
CA VAL A 513 28.01 3.66 -14.05
C VAL A 513 28.20 3.29 -12.59
N ARG A 514 27.94 2.02 -12.21
CA ARG A 514 28.20 1.49 -10.86
C ARG A 514 29.66 1.71 -10.46
N GLN A 515 30.61 1.40 -11.34
CA GLN A 515 32.03 1.58 -11.06
C GLN A 515 32.39 3.07 -10.93
N LEU A 516 31.86 3.92 -11.81
CA LEU A 516 32.10 5.37 -11.75
C LEU A 516 31.62 5.97 -10.43
N ARG A 517 30.39 5.65 -10.00
CA ARG A 517 29.87 6.17 -8.72
C ARG A 517 30.68 5.65 -7.53
N LYS A 518 31.13 4.38 -7.55
CA LYS A 518 32.02 3.83 -6.52
C LYS A 518 33.36 4.58 -6.48
N ASN A 519 33.97 4.85 -7.63
CA ASN A 519 35.21 5.62 -7.74
C ASN A 519 35.07 7.05 -7.19
N TYR A 520 33.90 7.67 -7.36
CA TYR A 520 33.59 8.98 -6.79
C TYR A 520 33.19 8.95 -5.30
N GLY A 521 33.05 7.77 -4.70
CA GLY A 521 32.57 7.61 -3.32
C GLY A 521 31.07 7.90 -3.17
N ILE A 522 30.29 7.81 -4.25
CA ILE A 522 28.84 7.96 -4.27
C ILE A 522 28.23 6.57 -4.00
N LEU A 523 28.10 6.27 -2.72
CA LEU A 523 27.49 5.04 -2.19
C LEU A 523 26.20 5.42 -1.45
N PRO A 524 25.17 4.55 -1.47
CA PRO A 524 24.01 4.78 -0.65
C PRO A 524 24.32 4.48 0.82
N VAL A 525 23.47 4.98 1.71
CA VAL A 525 23.49 4.69 3.15
C VAL A 525 22.19 4.03 3.56
N VAL A 526 22.20 3.36 4.72
CA VAL A 526 21.04 2.64 5.27
C VAL A 526 20.42 3.45 6.39
N LYS A 527 19.12 3.71 6.31
CA LYS A 527 18.35 4.48 7.30
C LYS A 527 17.32 3.61 7.99
N GLN A 528 17.07 3.90 9.27
CA GLN A 528 16.07 3.19 10.08
C GLN A 528 14.70 3.87 9.99
N ILE A 529 13.66 3.05 10.07
CA ILE A 529 12.28 3.48 10.30
C ILE A 529 12.03 3.35 11.80
N ASP A 530 11.91 4.49 12.48
CA ASP A 530 11.93 4.57 13.95
C ASP A 530 10.64 5.08 14.59
N THR A 531 9.64 5.45 13.77
CA THR A 531 8.34 6.06 14.16
C THR A 531 8.42 7.50 14.70
N LEU A 532 9.60 8.06 14.95
CA LEU A 532 9.78 9.31 15.73
C LEU A 532 10.82 10.26 15.12
N ALA A 533 11.17 10.10 13.85
CA ALA A 533 12.11 10.96 13.14
C ALA A 533 13.42 11.18 13.92
N ALA A 534 14.00 10.09 14.43
CA ALA A 534 15.21 10.04 15.26
C ALA A 534 15.17 10.79 16.60
N GLU A 535 13.98 11.17 17.12
CA GLU A 535 13.86 11.70 18.50
C GLU A 535 14.30 10.66 19.54
N TYR A 536 13.97 9.39 19.30
CA TYR A 536 14.40 8.25 20.11
C TYR A 536 15.07 7.19 19.22
N PRO A 537 16.10 6.48 19.73
CA PRO A 537 16.77 5.44 18.96
C PRO A 537 15.87 4.22 18.76
N ALA A 538 15.73 3.76 17.52
CA ALA A 538 15.09 2.49 17.21
C ALA A 538 15.91 1.30 17.73
N GLN A 539 15.19 0.29 18.24
CA GLN A 539 15.74 -1.01 18.64
C GLN A 539 15.46 -2.10 17.59
N THR A 540 14.77 -1.74 16.51
CA THR A 540 14.46 -2.62 15.38
C THR A 540 15.38 -2.30 14.20
N ASN A 541 15.59 -3.30 13.34
CA ASN A 541 16.34 -3.12 12.09
C ASN A 541 15.38 -3.10 10.91
N TYR A 542 14.43 -2.16 10.95
CA TYR A 542 13.54 -1.87 9.83
C TYR A 542 14.16 -0.75 8.98
N LEU A 543 14.54 -1.05 7.74
CA LEU A 543 15.55 -0.28 7.00
C LEU A 543 15.09 0.09 5.59
N TYR A 544 15.59 1.21 5.09
CA TYR A 544 15.56 1.58 3.67
C TYR A 544 16.90 2.19 3.24
N VAL A 545 17.18 2.19 1.94
CA VAL A 545 18.48 2.62 1.39
C VAL A 545 18.33 3.93 0.62
N THR A 546 19.15 4.93 0.92
CA THR A 546 19.06 6.26 0.29
C THR A 546 20.44 6.87 0.01
N TYR A 547 20.53 7.71 -1.03
CA TYR A 547 21.72 8.53 -1.28
C TYR A 547 21.66 9.89 -0.56
N ALA A 548 20.49 10.28 -0.04
CA ALA A 548 20.25 11.53 0.67
C ALA A 548 20.67 11.46 2.15
N GLY A 549 21.82 10.87 2.43
CA GLY A 549 22.35 10.73 3.78
C GLY A 549 23.87 10.77 3.81
N VAL A 550 24.41 10.92 5.02
CA VAL A 550 25.87 11.04 5.26
C VAL A 550 26.46 9.82 5.95
N LYS A 551 25.63 9.00 6.60
CA LYS A 551 26.03 7.80 7.34
C LYS A 551 24.85 6.83 7.47
N SER A 552 25.12 5.53 7.53
CA SER A 552 24.13 4.51 7.91
C SER A 552 23.81 4.56 9.41
N ASP A 553 22.56 4.24 9.76
CA ASP A 553 22.09 4.24 11.16
C ASP A 553 22.43 2.94 11.90
N ILE A 554 22.69 1.86 11.16
CA ILE A 554 23.11 0.56 11.70
C ILE A 554 24.62 0.33 11.54
N THR A 555 25.15 -0.61 12.33
CA THR A 555 26.52 -1.11 12.20
C THR A 555 26.52 -2.46 11.48
N PHE A 556 27.39 -2.62 10.49
CA PHE A 556 27.60 -3.88 9.79
C PHE A 556 28.72 -4.68 10.48
N GLU A 557 28.42 -5.91 10.86
CA GLU A 557 29.30 -6.78 11.65
C GLU A 557 30.40 -7.41 10.80
N ASN A 558 30.18 -7.54 9.49
CA ASN A 558 31.12 -8.12 8.52
C ASN A 558 31.68 -9.49 8.95
N ASP A 559 30.84 -10.30 9.60
CA ASP A 559 31.19 -11.63 10.12
C ASP A 559 30.83 -12.78 9.16
N HIS A 560 30.26 -12.45 7.98
CA HIS A 560 29.74 -13.41 6.99
C HIS A 560 28.73 -14.41 7.55
N ARG A 561 27.96 -14.05 8.57
CA ARG A 561 26.90 -14.90 9.18
C ARG A 561 25.48 -14.50 8.81
N SER A 562 25.29 -13.52 7.93
CA SER A 562 23.96 -13.16 7.42
C SER A 562 23.59 -13.99 6.20
N ILE A 563 22.31 -14.33 6.06
CA ILE A 563 21.75 -14.92 4.83
C ILE A 563 20.65 -13.99 4.34
N ILE A 564 20.78 -13.55 3.08
CA ILE A 564 19.79 -12.68 2.44
C ILE A 564 18.74 -13.55 1.76
N VAL A 565 17.46 -13.27 2.02
CA VAL A 565 16.31 -13.82 1.29
C VAL A 565 15.72 -12.71 0.44
N LEU A 566 15.63 -12.94 -0.87
CA LEU A 566 14.94 -12.04 -1.78
C LEU A 566 13.45 -12.38 -1.82
N GLY A 567 12.61 -11.41 -1.46
CA GLY A 567 11.16 -11.57 -1.39
C GLY A 567 10.47 -11.62 -2.76
N SER A 568 9.14 -11.66 -2.74
CA SER A 568 8.32 -11.83 -3.94
C SER A 568 8.07 -10.55 -4.74
N GLY A 569 8.30 -9.38 -4.15
CA GLY A 569 7.79 -8.12 -4.67
C GLY A 569 6.25 -8.06 -4.62
N ALA A 570 5.67 -7.14 -5.40
CA ALA A 570 4.22 -6.97 -5.49
C ALA A 570 3.51 -8.24 -5.97
N TYR A 571 2.34 -8.50 -5.39
CA TYR A 571 1.45 -9.52 -5.89
C TYR A 571 0.96 -9.20 -7.30
N ARG A 572 0.79 -10.28 -8.08
CA ARG A 572 0.25 -10.27 -9.43
C ARG A 572 -0.33 -11.64 -9.76
N ILE A 573 -1.08 -11.75 -10.85
CA ILE A 573 -1.69 -13.03 -11.23
C ILE A 573 -0.56 -14.05 -11.53
N GLY A 574 -0.53 -15.15 -10.78
CA GLY A 574 0.52 -16.18 -10.87
C GLY A 574 1.72 -15.95 -9.95
N SER A 575 1.70 -14.92 -9.10
CA SER A 575 2.69 -14.69 -8.04
C SER A 575 2.02 -13.96 -6.88
N SER A 576 1.50 -14.71 -5.93
CA SER A 576 0.73 -14.20 -4.78
C SER A 576 1.36 -14.60 -3.44
N VAL A 577 0.55 -14.70 -2.39
CA VAL A 577 0.97 -14.91 -0.99
C VAL A 577 1.77 -16.20 -0.79
N GLU A 578 1.66 -17.18 -1.67
CA GLU A 578 2.42 -18.43 -1.59
C GLU A 578 3.94 -18.22 -1.61
N PHE A 579 4.43 -17.21 -2.35
CA PHE A 579 5.86 -16.87 -2.37
C PHE A 579 6.28 -16.07 -1.14
N ASP A 580 5.36 -15.28 -0.57
CA ASP A 580 5.59 -14.61 0.71
C ASP A 580 5.73 -15.65 1.84
N TRP A 581 4.83 -16.63 1.87
CA TRP A 581 4.88 -17.75 2.80
C TRP A 581 6.22 -18.50 2.70
N CYS A 582 6.66 -18.85 1.49
CA CYS A 582 7.97 -19.47 1.27
C CYS A 582 9.12 -18.63 1.83
N GLY A 583 9.10 -17.32 1.57
CA GLY A 583 10.09 -16.38 2.11
C GLY A 583 10.11 -16.35 3.64
N VAL A 584 8.94 -16.29 4.27
CA VAL A 584 8.81 -16.30 5.75
C VAL A 584 9.31 -17.62 6.35
N GLN A 585 9.02 -18.76 5.73
CA GLN A 585 9.56 -20.05 6.20
C GLN A 585 11.08 -20.14 6.06
N ALA A 586 11.65 -19.57 4.99
CA ALA A 586 13.10 -19.48 4.83
C ALA A 586 13.73 -18.64 5.94
N LEU A 587 13.17 -17.46 6.25
CA LEU A 587 13.64 -16.61 7.36
C LEU A 587 13.61 -17.33 8.71
N ASN A 588 12.51 -18.05 9.00
CA ASN A 588 12.37 -18.84 10.23
C ASN A 588 13.41 -19.96 10.31
N THR A 589 13.68 -20.62 9.21
CA THR A 589 14.68 -21.70 9.13
C THR A 589 16.10 -21.15 9.34
N ILE A 590 16.45 -20.05 8.67
CA ILE A 590 17.75 -19.37 8.83
C ILE A 590 18.02 -19.04 10.30
N ARG A 591 17.03 -18.49 11.00
CA ARG A 591 17.14 -18.17 12.43
C ARG A 591 17.33 -19.41 13.30
N ARG A 592 16.61 -20.51 13.02
CA ARG A 592 16.76 -21.79 13.75
C ARG A 592 18.15 -22.40 13.56
N GLU A 593 18.75 -22.22 12.39
CA GLU A 593 20.12 -22.65 12.09
C GLU A 593 21.20 -21.71 12.65
N GLY A 594 20.82 -20.63 13.33
CA GLY A 594 21.76 -19.71 13.99
C GLY A 594 22.45 -18.71 13.06
N TYR A 595 21.90 -18.49 11.87
CA TYR A 595 22.32 -17.41 10.95
C TYR A 595 21.46 -16.17 11.17
N ARG A 596 22.01 -15.00 10.79
CA ARG A 596 21.29 -13.73 10.84
C ARG A 596 20.44 -13.59 9.58
N SER A 597 19.13 -13.51 9.72
CA SER A 597 18.21 -13.47 8.57
C SER A 597 18.02 -12.03 8.07
N VAL A 598 18.21 -11.82 6.77
CA VAL A 598 18.04 -10.52 6.11
C VAL A 598 16.98 -10.66 5.02
N MET A 599 15.91 -9.86 5.06
CA MET A 599 14.88 -9.83 4.02
C MET A 599 15.05 -8.58 3.16
N ILE A 600 14.96 -8.73 1.84
CA ILE A 600 14.77 -7.61 0.91
C ILE A 600 13.43 -7.82 0.22
N ASN A 601 12.47 -6.94 0.44
CA ASN A 601 11.16 -6.97 -0.21
C ASN A 601 10.50 -5.58 -0.15
N TYR A 602 9.46 -5.34 -0.94
CA TYR A 602 8.81 -4.03 -1.03
C TYR A 602 7.27 -4.07 -1.09
N ASN A 603 6.67 -5.23 -0.83
CA ASN A 603 5.21 -5.36 -0.81
C ASN A 603 4.67 -5.05 0.60
N PRO A 604 3.89 -3.97 0.77
CA PRO A 604 3.42 -3.55 2.09
C PRO A 604 2.35 -4.48 2.69
N GLU A 605 1.69 -5.30 1.86
CA GLU A 605 0.63 -6.23 2.28
C GLU A 605 1.18 -7.51 2.95
N THR A 606 2.50 -7.69 2.98
CA THR A 606 3.12 -8.99 3.28
C THR A 606 3.57 -9.15 4.73
N VAL A 607 3.62 -10.41 5.17
CA VAL A 607 4.24 -10.77 6.45
C VAL A 607 5.76 -10.73 6.33
N SER A 608 6.36 -11.03 5.17
CA SER A 608 7.82 -10.92 5.02
C SER A 608 8.36 -9.50 5.24
N THR A 609 7.57 -8.46 4.96
CA THR A 609 7.93 -7.06 5.25
C THR A 609 7.50 -6.60 6.64
N ASP A 610 7.22 -7.54 7.54
CA ASP A 610 7.13 -7.27 8.97
C ASP A 610 8.51 -7.37 9.61
N TYR A 611 8.94 -6.31 10.29
CA TYR A 611 10.28 -6.23 10.88
C TYR A 611 10.52 -7.28 11.97
N ASP A 612 9.46 -7.90 12.51
CA ASP A 612 9.61 -9.00 13.47
C ASP A 612 10.04 -10.33 12.82
N MET A 613 9.86 -10.48 11.50
CA MET A 613 10.11 -11.75 10.79
C MET A 613 11.58 -12.00 10.46
N CYS A 614 12.43 -10.97 10.48
CA CYS A 614 13.85 -11.08 10.15
C CYS A 614 14.72 -10.19 11.04
N ASP A 615 16.03 -10.49 11.08
CA ASP A 615 16.96 -9.73 11.92
C ASP A 615 17.28 -8.37 11.30
N ARG A 616 17.18 -8.26 9.97
CA ARG A 616 17.19 -7.00 9.22
C ARG A 616 16.19 -7.05 8.07
N LEU A 617 15.31 -6.07 8.01
CA LEU A 617 14.38 -5.88 6.91
C LEU A 617 14.80 -4.68 6.08
N TYR A 618 15.15 -4.90 4.81
CA TYR A 618 15.30 -3.86 3.82
C TYR A 618 14.02 -3.72 3.01
N PHE A 619 13.28 -2.64 3.26
CA PHE A 619 12.11 -2.27 2.46
C PHE A 619 12.56 -1.54 1.19
N ASP A 620 13.11 -2.29 0.23
CA ASP A 620 13.78 -1.71 -0.92
C ASP A 620 13.71 -2.59 -2.19
N GLU A 621 14.21 -2.06 -3.31
CA GLU A 621 14.03 -2.62 -4.64
C GLU A 621 14.67 -4.01 -4.79
N LEU A 622 13.95 -4.94 -5.44
CA LEU A 622 14.50 -6.21 -5.93
C LEU A 622 15.13 -6.03 -7.32
N THR A 623 16.02 -5.05 -7.44
CA THR A 623 16.81 -4.83 -8.66
C THR A 623 18.25 -5.27 -8.43
N PHE A 624 18.94 -5.67 -9.50
CA PHE A 624 20.35 -6.03 -9.42
C PHE A 624 21.20 -4.95 -8.73
N GLU A 625 20.98 -3.67 -9.06
CA GLU A 625 21.74 -2.56 -8.48
C GLU A 625 21.57 -2.50 -6.96
N ARG A 626 20.33 -2.51 -6.48
CA ARG A 626 20.00 -2.37 -5.05
C ARG A 626 20.39 -3.61 -4.26
N VAL A 627 20.14 -4.80 -4.79
CA VAL A 627 20.54 -6.07 -4.18
C VAL A 627 22.06 -6.12 -4.05
N MET A 628 22.83 -5.72 -5.07
CA MET A 628 24.29 -5.66 -4.98
C MET A 628 24.77 -4.59 -3.98
N ASP A 629 24.08 -3.44 -3.86
CA ASP A 629 24.41 -2.45 -2.82
C ASP A 629 24.25 -3.03 -1.41
N ILE A 630 23.18 -3.80 -1.17
CA ILE A 630 22.94 -4.44 0.13
C ILE A 630 23.93 -5.59 0.37
N ILE A 631 24.27 -6.39 -0.64
CA ILE A 631 25.30 -7.43 -0.55
C ILE A 631 26.66 -6.82 -0.20
N ASP A 632 27.04 -5.71 -0.83
CA ASP A 632 28.30 -5.02 -0.55
C ASP A 632 28.37 -4.51 0.90
N LEU A 633 27.22 -4.12 1.48
CA LEU A 633 27.10 -3.64 2.86
C LEU A 633 27.04 -4.77 3.90
N GLU A 634 26.26 -5.82 3.63
CA GLU A 634 26.01 -6.93 4.56
C GLU A 634 27.10 -8.00 4.55
N GLN A 635 27.80 -8.15 3.42
CA GLN A 635 28.79 -9.21 3.17
C GLN A 635 28.28 -10.60 3.61
N PRO A 636 27.13 -11.06 3.07
CA PRO A 636 26.44 -12.24 3.59
C PRO A 636 27.20 -13.55 3.36
N HIS A 637 26.86 -14.56 4.14
CA HIS A 637 27.22 -15.96 3.88
C HIS A 637 26.73 -16.40 2.49
N GLY A 638 25.50 -16.00 2.13
CA GLY A 638 24.91 -16.28 0.83
C GLY A 638 23.53 -15.68 0.66
N VAL A 639 22.98 -15.84 -0.54
CA VAL A 639 21.71 -15.28 -0.97
C VAL A 639 20.77 -16.38 -1.45
N ILE A 640 19.53 -16.37 -0.96
CA ILE A 640 18.45 -17.26 -1.41
C ILE A 640 17.59 -16.50 -2.43
N VAL A 641 17.52 -17.06 -3.64
CA VAL A 641 16.72 -16.52 -4.76
C VAL A 641 15.52 -17.41 -5.12
N SER A 642 15.40 -18.59 -4.53
CA SER A 642 14.44 -19.63 -4.95
C SER A 642 13.07 -19.58 -4.27
N THR A 643 12.84 -18.64 -3.35
CA THR A 643 11.61 -18.58 -2.53
C THR A 643 10.68 -17.43 -2.89
N GLY A 644 11.16 -16.40 -3.58
CA GLY A 644 10.38 -15.22 -3.96
C GLY A 644 9.82 -15.25 -5.40
N GLY A 645 9.79 -16.42 -6.05
CA GLY A 645 9.26 -16.55 -7.41
C GLY A 645 10.15 -15.89 -8.48
N GLN A 646 9.52 -15.38 -9.54
CA GLN A 646 10.25 -15.01 -10.77
C GLN A 646 11.19 -13.80 -10.61
N ILE A 647 10.87 -12.82 -9.75
CA ILE A 647 11.68 -11.60 -9.64
C ILE A 647 13.10 -11.92 -9.13
N PRO A 648 13.27 -12.62 -7.99
CA PRO A 648 14.58 -13.10 -7.57
C PRO A 648 15.24 -14.09 -8.53
N ASN A 649 14.50 -15.06 -9.09
CA ASN A 649 15.06 -16.04 -10.02
C ASN A 649 15.72 -15.37 -11.24
N ASN A 650 15.10 -14.32 -11.79
CA ASN A 650 15.65 -13.56 -12.91
C ASN A 650 16.97 -12.83 -12.58
N LEU A 651 17.30 -12.65 -11.30
CA LEU A 651 18.56 -12.05 -10.86
C LEU A 651 19.69 -13.07 -10.72
N ALA A 652 19.38 -14.37 -10.65
CA ALA A 652 20.34 -15.42 -10.30
C ALA A 652 21.59 -15.39 -11.18
N MET A 653 21.44 -15.39 -12.50
CA MET A 653 22.58 -15.36 -13.44
C MET A 653 23.44 -14.10 -13.28
N ARG A 654 22.80 -12.93 -13.13
CA ARG A 654 23.55 -11.66 -12.97
C ARG A 654 24.30 -11.59 -11.65
N LEU A 655 23.75 -12.17 -10.58
CA LEU A 655 24.41 -12.25 -9.28
C LEU A 655 25.59 -13.25 -9.33
N ASP A 656 25.42 -14.38 -9.99
CA ASP A 656 26.49 -15.38 -10.22
C ASP A 656 27.66 -14.82 -11.05
N GLU A 657 27.36 -14.01 -12.09
CA GLU A 657 28.35 -13.26 -12.87
C GLU A 657 29.17 -12.26 -12.03
N GLN A 658 28.67 -11.87 -10.85
CA GLN A 658 29.40 -11.05 -9.87
C GLN A 658 29.97 -11.88 -8.71
N HIS A 659 29.97 -13.21 -8.84
CA HIS A 659 30.48 -14.15 -7.85
C HIS A 659 29.76 -14.09 -6.50
N VAL A 660 28.48 -13.74 -6.49
CA VAL A 660 27.63 -13.82 -5.30
C VAL A 660 27.36 -15.29 -4.97
N ASN A 661 27.53 -15.67 -3.71
CA ASN A 661 27.24 -17.03 -3.26
C ASN A 661 25.72 -17.28 -3.18
N ILE A 662 25.15 -17.86 -4.25
CA ILE A 662 23.75 -18.27 -4.28
C ILE A 662 23.59 -19.61 -3.58
N LEU A 663 22.72 -19.66 -2.56
CA LEU A 663 22.46 -20.88 -1.80
C LEU A 663 21.38 -21.73 -2.48
N GLY A 664 21.56 -23.05 -2.47
CA GLY A 664 20.64 -24.01 -3.09
C GLY A 664 21.02 -24.35 -4.53
N THR A 665 20.02 -24.42 -5.42
CA THR A 665 20.22 -24.72 -6.84
C THR A 665 21.10 -23.63 -7.49
N LYS A 666 22.11 -24.03 -8.26
CA LYS A 666 23.04 -23.09 -8.89
C LYS A 666 22.33 -22.25 -9.95
N ALA A 667 22.78 -21.03 -10.18
CA ALA A 667 22.22 -20.15 -11.21
C ALA A 667 22.20 -20.80 -12.60
N GLN A 668 23.28 -21.50 -12.97
CA GLN A 668 23.34 -22.23 -14.25
C GLN A 668 22.28 -23.34 -14.35
N ASP A 669 21.95 -24.01 -13.26
CA ASP A 669 20.94 -25.08 -13.26
C ASP A 669 19.52 -24.49 -13.37
N ILE A 670 19.28 -23.31 -12.79
CA ILE A 670 18.04 -22.53 -12.97
C ILE A 670 17.91 -22.12 -14.45
N ASP A 671 18.95 -21.53 -15.03
CA ASP A 671 18.99 -21.12 -16.44
C ASP A 671 18.82 -22.30 -17.40
N ASN A 672 19.44 -23.46 -17.10
CA ASN A 672 19.22 -24.69 -17.88
C ASN A 672 17.76 -25.16 -17.85
N ALA A 673 17.04 -24.95 -16.74
CA ALA A 673 15.65 -25.34 -16.60
C ALA A 673 14.66 -24.33 -17.20
N GLU A 674 14.96 -23.02 -17.14
CA GLU A 674 14.07 -21.97 -17.64
C GLU A 674 14.25 -21.66 -19.13
N ASP A 675 15.46 -21.84 -19.68
CA ASP A 675 15.71 -21.75 -21.12
C ASP A 675 15.20 -23.00 -21.83
N ARG A 676 14.14 -22.84 -22.65
CA ARG A 676 13.50 -23.95 -23.35
C ARG A 676 14.43 -24.74 -24.28
N ALA A 677 15.44 -24.08 -24.85
CA ALA A 677 16.40 -24.75 -25.72
C ALA A 677 17.41 -25.57 -24.90
N LYS A 678 17.84 -25.06 -23.74
CA LYS A 678 18.74 -25.79 -22.81
C LYS A 678 18.00 -26.94 -22.12
N PHE A 679 16.77 -26.72 -21.66
CA PHE A 679 15.97 -27.75 -20.98
C PHE A 679 15.63 -28.95 -21.88
N SER A 680 15.49 -28.72 -23.19
CA SER A 680 15.19 -29.77 -24.15
C SER A 680 16.39 -30.64 -24.55
N GLN A 681 17.62 -30.17 -24.30
CA GLN A 681 18.86 -30.92 -24.54
C GLN A 681 19.13 -31.83 -23.36
#